data_AF-Q116A1-F1
#
_entry.id   AF-Q116A1-F1
#
_cell.length_a   1.000
_cell.length_b   1.000
_cell.length_c   1.000
_cell.angle_alpha   90.00
_cell.angle_beta   90.00
_cell.angle_gamma   90.00
#
_symmetry.space_group_name_H-M   'P 1'
#
loop_
_entity.id
_entity.type
_entity.pdbx_description
1 polymer ?
#
loop_
_entity_poly.entity_id
_entity_poly.type
_entity_poly.pdbx_seq_one_letter_code
_entity_poly.pdbx_strand_id
1 'polypeptide(L)'
;MNPEKIDFNNKLIIDQFIQDQTKKSDKINVIIHPQDEMYLYALKNTDGRKDEALLRYFSNGKRILDAVKQIVEWYFDGFENISSFLDFASGYGRFSRFLVQEIPNNKIWVSDIYPKAVEFQKQQFGVEGIVSTNYPENYQINQKFDCIFACSFFSHTPQKTFTSWLEKLYSSLTENGILIFSTHDLSLMTIEADVEAEEIYFTPESESLFLKTEDYGVTYVGEKWVAKVIQKVTQGKAKWHRIQRGLCGHHDLYIIRKKEARRSNKEQVGEQIDELLNFHCHPDGGCKKIQMTVTGDIYLEGWAADINPEEKVEKISFLINGNEVESCYPKPENKTQKYQWSSTINTQNLSANDIILVKIINNFNLERVVNIYPVHNIALIPPNDLLLRISGNPSIKAFISSFDDLRYTVKSYLQTAGFNFNQFEKILDFGCGVGRYLMAFEPELSPNQKLFGCDVFAECAEWCQENIKFATVKNNDIQPPLPFENNQFDLINAISVFTHLSLDLQHLWAWDIYRVLRPGGILFMTLHGPQFFPIVYDVFRSGNSHIAEMYSIGEEGLFLYLDHQGETDGQGQHTIAAVHTPTAYQEIFSMFKHIKRFPQSNLANGQDLYILQKPISGSLVAQPINIKSEVRSQKSDINNFSKKKDAENITKKITGDINLELLNNNLEINNFLKTENVGNATEEIVGKEIEVEKILISDNGEGENLSEKILSDSQTKEQLTTQVGNIPLSNDVKTGNLSEKVFCESHQYHTEMKFQIEGQKVFRAYPQIEPLGTYSIGCKIEIVNNKNGEILVQKTLPLNNKNIFGKTNYGLIEIEIPEYSGEVIVRLKTVITDRITLPPEQEVLVSWNFANFA
;
A
#
# COMPACT_ATOMS: atom_id res chain seq x y z
N MET A 1 3.30 1.24 36.93
CA MET A 1 2.81 1.59 35.57
C MET A 1 1.31 1.69 35.68
N ASN A 2 0.70 2.79 35.23
CA ASN A 2 -0.76 2.79 35.01
C ASN A 2 -1.07 1.73 33.93
N PRO A 3 -2.24 1.07 33.98
CA PRO A 3 -2.75 0.43 32.78
C PRO A 3 -2.93 1.52 31.73
N GLU A 4 -2.11 1.49 30.69
CA GLU A 4 -2.31 2.38 29.54
C GLU A 4 -3.70 2.10 29.00
N LYS A 5 -4.57 3.10 29.06
CA LYS A 5 -5.78 3.10 28.25
C LYS A 5 -5.30 2.97 26.81
N ILE A 6 -5.69 1.87 26.15
CA ILE A 6 -5.60 1.83 24.69
C ILE A 6 -6.47 3.00 24.22
N ASP A 7 -5.82 4.01 23.64
CA ASP A 7 -6.52 5.25 23.29
C ASP A 7 -7.35 4.99 22.04
N PHE A 8 -8.66 4.90 22.22
CA PHE A 8 -9.57 4.39 21.19
C PHE A 8 -10.19 5.54 20.39
N ASN A 9 -9.56 5.91 19.27
CA ASN A 9 -10.28 6.49 18.13
C ASN A 9 -11.40 5.54 17.63
N ASN A 10 -11.27 4.25 17.95
CA ASN A 10 -12.10 3.14 17.51
C ASN A 10 -13.37 2.90 18.35
N LYS A 11 -13.66 3.78 19.32
CA LYS A 11 -14.79 3.64 20.27
C LYS A 11 -16.13 3.43 19.54
N LEU A 12 -16.32 4.10 18.41
CA LEU A 12 -17.57 4.12 17.64
C LEU A 12 -18.06 2.72 17.20
N ILE A 13 -17.16 1.85 16.74
CA ILE A 13 -17.50 0.50 16.23
C ILE A 13 -17.99 -0.41 17.36
N ILE A 14 -17.34 -0.35 18.53
CA ILE A 14 -17.68 -1.20 19.68
C ILE A 14 -18.87 -0.64 20.45
N ASP A 15 -19.02 0.68 20.56
CA ASP A 15 -20.24 1.29 21.08
C ASP A 15 -21.46 0.84 20.25
N GLN A 16 -21.36 0.84 18.91
CA GLN A 16 -22.44 0.40 18.02
C GLN A 16 -22.74 -1.11 18.16
N PHE A 17 -21.72 -1.96 18.27
CA PHE A 17 -21.89 -3.39 18.55
C PHE A 17 -22.59 -3.62 19.90
N ILE A 18 -22.14 -2.95 20.95
CA ILE A 18 -22.67 -3.11 22.31
C ILE A 18 -24.09 -2.55 22.44
N GLN A 19 -24.41 -1.46 21.74
CA GLN A 19 -25.75 -0.89 21.71
C GLN A 19 -26.77 -1.77 20.98
N ASP A 20 -26.38 -2.45 19.89
CA ASP A 20 -27.24 -3.40 19.15
C ASP A 20 -27.36 -4.74 19.90
N GLN A 21 -26.26 -5.27 20.42
CA GLN A 21 -26.20 -6.65 20.93
C GLN A 21 -26.41 -6.78 22.45
N THR A 22 -26.66 -5.72 23.22
CA THR A 22 -26.81 -5.85 24.69
C THR A 22 -27.99 -5.09 25.29
N LYS A 23 -28.57 -5.64 26.37
CA LYS A 23 -29.75 -5.06 27.04
C LYS A 23 -29.42 -3.83 27.89
N LYS A 24 -28.19 -3.73 28.40
CA LYS A 24 -27.71 -2.68 29.31
C LYS A 24 -26.31 -2.28 28.85
N SER A 25 -26.24 -1.59 27.71
CA SER A 25 -24.99 -1.19 27.06
C SER A 25 -24.09 -0.34 27.96
N ASP A 26 -24.71 0.48 28.83
CA ASP A 26 -24.08 1.26 29.90
C ASP A 26 -23.31 0.42 30.93
N LYS A 27 -23.62 -0.88 31.05
CA LYS A 27 -22.98 -1.80 31.99
C LYS A 27 -21.87 -2.66 31.38
N ILE A 28 -21.67 -2.62 30.06
CA ILE A 28 -20.55 -3.34 29.46
C ILE A 28 -19.26 -2.57 29.71
N ASN A 29 -18.31 -3.25 30.35
CA ASN A 29 -16.95 -2.76 30.44
C ASN A 29 -16.18 -3.15 29.16
N VAL A 30 -15.91 -2.14 28.33
CA VAL A 30 -15.15 -2.25 27.07
C VAL A 30 -13.62 -2.23 27.27
N ILE A 31 -13.13 -2.06 28.50
CA ILE A 31 -11.69 -2.06 28.79
C ILE A 31 -11.14 -3.47 28.62
N ILE A 32 -10.00 -3.57 27.92
CA ILE A 32 -9.27 -4.81 27.70
C ILE A 32 -7.88 -4.64 28.33
N HIS A 33 -7.43 -5.66 29.07
CA HIS A 33 -6.11 -5.64 29.67
C HIS A 33 -5.03 -5.89 28.58
N PRO A 34 -3.88 -5.19 28.58
CA PRO A 34 -2.84 -5.40 27.57
C PRO A 34 -2.25 -6.82 27.48
N GLN A 35 -2.46 -7.65 28.51
CA GLN A 35 -2.04 -9.06 28.56
C GLN A 35 -3.21 -10.05 28.31
N ASP A 36 -4.35 -9.59 27.80
CA ASP A 36 -5.49 -10.47 27.46
C ASP A 36 -5.16 -11.34 26.24
N GLU A 37 -4.76 -12.59 26.49
CA GLU A 37 -4.39 -13.56 25.45
C GLU A 37 -5.51 -13.79 24.43
N MET A 38 -6.79 -13.69 24.82
CA MET A 38 -7.92 -13.86 23.91
C MET A 38 -8.13 -12.66 22.99
N TYR A 39 -7.77 -11.45 23.43
CA TYR A 39 -7.71 -10.27 22.56
C TYR A 39 -6.47 -10.30 21.66
N LEU A 40 -5.30 -10.62 22.22
CA LEU A 40 -4.05 -10.74 21.46
C LEU A 40 -4.15 -11.82 20.36
N TYR A 41 -4.83 -12.94 20.65
CA TYR A 41 -5.15 -13.97 19.67
C TYR A 41 -6.12 -13.46 18.59
N ALA A 42 -7.12 -12.65 18.94
CA ALA A 42 -8.01 -12.02 17.96
C ALA A 42 -7.24 -11.01 17.07
N LEU A 43 -6.32 -10.25 17.65
CA LEU A 43 -5.46 -9.28 16.97
C LEU A 43 -4.48 -9.97 16.01
N LYS A 44 -3.87 -11.08 16.41
CA LYS A 44 -3.02 -11.92 15.55
C LYS A 44 -3.81 -12.48 14.36
N ASN A 45 -5.01 -13.01 14.60
CA ASN A 45 -5.88 -13.58 13.54
C ASN A 45 -6.52 -12.53 12.62
N THR A 46 -6.29 -11.24 12.86
CA THR A 46 -6.78 -10.13 12.05
C THR A 46 -5.62 -9.30 11.49
N ASP A 47 -4.39 -9.83 11.52
CA ASP A 47 -3.18 -9.17 11.00
C ASP A 47 -2.94 -7.79 11.64
N GLY A 48 -3.25 -7.65 12.94
CA GLY A 48 -3.11 -6.38 13.68
C GLY A 48 -4.29 -5.42 13.57
N ARG A 49 -5.31 -5.72 12.76
CA ARG A 49 -6.47 -4.84 12.52
C ARG A 49 -7.40 -4.78 13.75
N LYS A 50 -7.17 -3.77 14.58
CA LYS A 50 -7.78 -3.60 15.92
C LYS A 50 -9.31 -3.69 15.92
N ASP A 51 -10.00 -3.13 14.93
CA ASP A 51 -11.47 -3.14 14.89
C ASP A 51 -12.07 -4.52 14.66
N GLU A 52 -11.51 -5.28 13.72
CA GLU A 52 -11.90 -6.68 13.51
C GLU A 52 -11.54 -7.54 14.73
N ALA A 53 -10.40 -7.28 15.38
CA ALA A 53 -9.99 -7.96 16.60
C ALA A 53 -10.98 -7.71 17.75
N LEU A 54 -11.38 -6.45 17.97
CA LEU A 54 -12.36 -6.06 18.98
C LEU A 54 -13.73 -6.65 18.68
N LEU A 55 -14.24 -6.51 17.44
CA LEU A 55 -15.53 -7.06 17.03
C LEU A 55 -15.57 -8.59 17.23
N ARG A 56 -14.51 -9.30 16.82
CA ARG A 56 -14.35 -10.76 17.05
C ARG A 56 -14.33 -11.10 18.54
N TYR A 57 -13.62 -10.32 19.35
CA TYR A 57 -13.51 -10.54 20.80
C TYR A 57 -14.88 -10.40 21.51
N PHE A 58 -15.58 -9.28 21.30
CA PHE A 58 -16.88 -9.01 21.93
C PHE A 58 -17.99 -9.90 21.36
N SER A 59 -18.02 -10.15 20.04
CA SER A 59 -18.98 -11.07 19.39
C SER A 59 -18.86 -12.49 19.94
N ASN A 60 -17.64 -13.01 20.13
CA ASN A 60 -17.45 -14.30 20.78
C ASN A 60 -17.88 -14.29 22.26
N GLY A 61 -17.59 -13.23 23.02
CA GLY A 61 -18.07 -13.08 24.40
C GLY A 61 -19.60 -13.15 24.52
N LYS A 62 -20.31 -12.47 23.61
CA LYS A 62 -21.79 -12.49 23.53
C LYS A 62 -22.32 -13.88 23.16
N ARG A 63 -21.78 -14.53 22.12
CA ARG A 63 -22.17 -15.90 21.71
C ARG A 63 -21.96 -16.93 22.83
N ILE A 64 -20.91 -16.77 23.64
CA ILE A 64 -20.67 -17.61 24.82
C ILE A 64 -21.76 -17.37 25.88
N LEU A 65 -22.15 -16.12 26.14
CA LEU A 65 -23.27 -15.82 27.04
C LEU A 65 -24.59 -16.44 26.55
N ASP A 66 -24.93 -16.30 25.27
CA ASP A 66 -26.20 -16.81 24.73
C ASP A 66 -26.29 -18.34 24.78
N ALA A 67 -25.18 -19.06 24.60
CA ALA A 67 -25.11 -20.50 24.82
C ALA A 67 -25.35 -20.88 26.29
N VAL A 68 -24.63 -20.25 27.23
CA VAL A 68 -24.83 -20.49 28.68
C VAL A 68 -26.24 -20.12 29.12
N LYS A 69 -26.80 -19.05 28.56
CA LYS A 69 -28.13 -18.53 28.87
C LYS A 69 -29.23 -19.53 28.55
N GLN A 70 -29.21 -20.16 27.37
CA GLN A 70 -30.20 -21.19 27.02
C GLN A 70 -30.19 -22.37 28.01
N ILE A 71 -29.00 -22.77 28.47
CA ILE A 71 -28.84 -23.84 29.47
C ILE A 71 -29.38 -23.39 30.84
N VAL A 72 -29.10 -22.14 31.25
CA VAL A 72 -29.57 -21.57 32.51
C VAL A 72 -31.10 -21.36 32.51
N GLU A 73 -31.68 -20.87 31.42
CA GLU A 73 -33.12 -20.71 31.27
C GLU A 73 -33.84 -22.07 31.27
N TRP A 74 -33.27 -23.10 30.62
CA TRP A 74 -33.80 -24.46 30.67
C TRP A 74 -33.75 -25.10 32.08
N TYR A 75 -32.62 -24.95 32.79
CA TYR A 75 -32.38 -25.68 34.04
C TYR A 75 -32.81 -24.93 35.32
N PHE A 76 -32.59 -23.61 35.37
CA PHE A 76 -32.87 -22.76 36.53
C PHE A 76 -34.10 -21.85 36.36
N ASP A 77 -34.77 -21.85 35.20
CA ASP A 77 -35.90 -20.95 34.92
C ASP A 77 -35.47 -19.46 34.99
N GLY A 78 -34.20 -19.17 34.64
CA GLY A 78 -33.62 -17.82 34.59
C GLY A 78 -32.36 -17.62 35.45
N PHE A 79 -31.60 -16.55 35.14
CA PHE A 79 -30.37 -16.17 35.86
C PHE A 79 -30.64 -15.65 37.28
N GLU A 80 -31.83 -15.09 37.52
CA GLU A 80 -32.31 -14.61 38.81
C GLU A 80 -32.31 -15.69 39.91
N ASN A 81 -32.53 -16.94 39.51
CA ASN A 81 -32.61 -18.11 40.39
C ASN A 81 -31.23 -18.68 40.76
N ILE A 82 -30.16 -18.20 40.13
CA ILE A 82 -28.78 -18.54 40.50
C ILE A 82 -28.34 -17.68 41.69
N SER A 83 -27.81 -18.32 42.74
CA SER A 83 -27.23 -17.61 43.90
C SER A 83 -25.71 -17.56 43.86
N SER A 84 -25.07 -18.45 43.09
CA SER A 84 -23.62 -18.52 42.95
C SER A 84 -23.20 -19.07 41.58
N PHE A 85 -22.49 -18.24 40.80
CA PHE A 85 -21.92 -18.58 39.50
C PHE A 85 -20.39 -18.54 39.55
N LEU A 86 -19.70 -19.54 38.98
CA LEU A 86 -18.25 -19.55 38.79
C LEU A 86 -17.88 -19.59 37.30
N ASP A 87 -17.21 -18.55 36.81
CA ASP A 87 -16.49 -18.55 35.53
C ASP A 87 -15.06 -19.07 35.78
N PHE A 88 -14.79 -20.32 35.40
CA PHE A 88 -13.52 -21.01 35.65
C PHE A 88 -12.65 -21.07 34.39
N ALA A 89 -11.35 -20.77 34.54
CA ALA A 89 -10.45 -20.41 33.43
C ALA A 89 -10.96 -19.20 32.63
N SER A 90 -11.44 -18.21 33.37
CA SER A 90 -12.10 -17.00 32.85
C SER A 90 -11.19 -16.08 32.01
N GLY A 91 -9.87 -16.27 32.05
CA GLY A 91 -8.87 -15.37 31.46
C GLY A 91 -9.03 -13.96 32.02
N TYR A 92 -9.08 -12.96 31.12
CA TYR A 92 -9.40 -11.56 31.44
C TYR A 92 -10.88 -11.23 31.22
N GLY A 93 -11.75 -12.25 31.28
CA GLY A 93 -13.20 -12.08 31.38
C GLY A 93 -13.92 -11.72 30.08
N ARG A 94 -13.55 -12.35 28.96
CA ARG A 94 -14.28 -12.19 27.67
C ARG A 94 -15.77 -12.55 27.80
N PHE A 95 -16.09 -13.55 28.61
CA PHE A 95 -17.48 -13.96 28.93
C PHE A 95 -18.02 -13.20 30.17
N SER A 96 -17.28 -13.17 31.29
CA SER A 96 -17.71 -12.51 32.53
C SER A 96 -18.19 -11.05 32.37
N ARG A 97 -17.58 -10.27 31.46
CA ARG A 97 -18.02 -8.89 31.16
C ARG A 97 -19.45 -8.78 30.62
N PHE A 98 -20.00 -9.84 30.03
CA PHE A 98 -21.40 -9.92 29.62
C PHE A 98 -22.29 -10.50 30.73
N LEU A 99 -21.79 -11.47 31.49
CA LEU A 99 -22.53 -12.14 32.58
C LEU A 99 -23.03 -11.16 33.66
N VAL A 100 -22.26 -10.12 33.99
CA VAL A 100 -22.64 -9.06 34.95
C VAL A 100 -23.89 -8.25 34.56
N GLN A 101 -24.40 -8.37 33.34
CA GLN A 101 -25.71 -7.80 32.98
C GLN A 101 -26.89 -8.61 33.50
N GLU A 102 -26.71 -9.93 33.66
CA GLU A 102 -27.77 -10.91 33.96
C GLU A 102 -27.73 -11.34 35.43
N ILE A 103 -26.54 -11.46 36.05
CA ILE A 103 -26.38 -11.79 37.47
C ILE A 103 -25.74 -10.61 38.24
N PRO A 104 -26.23 -10.24 39.45
CA PRO A 104 -25.52 -9.32 40.34
C PRO A 104 -24.07 -9.73 40.62
N ASN A 105 -23.16 -8.76 40.58
CA ASN A 105 -21.72 -8.99 40.57
C ASN A 105 -21.22 -9.75 41.81
N ASN A 106 -21.86 -9.53 42.97
CA ASN A 106 -21.57 -10.22 44.24
C ASN A 106 -22.05 -11.68 44.31
N LYS A 107 -22.69 -12.20 43.25
CA LYS A 107 -23.02 -13.62 43.05
C LYS A 107 -22.14 -14.29 41.98
N ILE A 108 -21.18 -13.55 41.39
CA ILE A 108 -20.27 -14.05 40.37
C ILE A 108 -18.88 -14.18 40.99
N TRP A 109 -18.28 -15.35 40.83
CA TRP A 109 -16.87 -15.61 41.07
C TRP A 109 -16.18 -15.85 39.73
N VAL A 110 -15.00 -15.26 39.57
CA VAL A 110 -14.10 -15.58 38.47
C VAL A 110 -12.90 -16.34 38.99
N SER A 111 -12.42 -17.31 38.23
CA SER A 111 -11.23 -18.08 38.58
C SER A 111 -10.33 -18.25 37.38
N ASP A 112 -9.05 -18.01 37.58
CA ASP A 112 -8.02 -18.14 36.56
C ASP A 112 -6.65 -18.39 37.20
N ILE A 113 -5.75 -19.04 36.46
CA ILE A 113 -4.38 -19.29 36.91
C ILE A 113 -3.54 -18.01 36.95
N TYR A 114 -3.90 -16.99 36.18
CA TYR A 114 -3.24 -15.68 36.17
C TYR A 114 -3.78 -14.77 37.29
N PRO A 115 -3.00 -14.45 38.34
CA PRO A 115 -3.50 -13.62 39.45
C PRO A 115 -3.89 -12.21 39.00
N LYS A 116 -3.17 -11.66 38.01
CA LYS A 116 -3.48 -10.37 37.40
C LYS A 116 -4.81 -10.36 36.64
N ALA A 117 -5.20 -11.49 36.04
CA ALA A 117 -6.44 -11.58 35.29
C ALA A 117 -7.64 -11.64 36.24
N VAL A 118 -7.52 -12.40 37.33
CA VAL A 118 -8.46 -12.38 38.46
C VAL A 118 -8.55 -10.98 39.06
N GLU A 119 -7.42 -10.35 39.40
CA GLU A 119 -7.39 -8.99 39.97
C GLU A 119 -8.03 -7.95 39.03
N PHE A 120 -7.69 -7.98 37.74
CA PHE A 120 -8.28 -7.11 36.72
C PHE A 120 -9.81 -7.24 36.71
N GLN A 121 -10.34 -8.46 36.64
CA GLN A 121 -11.79 -8.68 36.63
C GLN A 121 -12.47 -8.22 37.93
N LYS A 122 -11.85 -8.44 39.11
CA LYS A 122 -12.36 -7.89 40.38
C LYS A 122 -12.45 -6.36 40.34
N GLN A 123 -11.41 -5.68 39.86
CA GLN A 123 -11.37 -4.22 39.77
C GLN A 123 -12.34 -3.65 38.71
N GLN A 124 -12.44 -4.31 37.55
CA GLN A 124 -13.20 -3.82 36.40
C GLN A 124 -14.68 -4.17 36.44
N PHE A 125 -15.04 -5.30 37.06
CA PHE A 125 -16.40 -5.83 37.07
C PHE A 125 -16.99 -5.92 38.48
N GLY A 126 -16.24 -5.70 39.56
CA GLY A 126 -16.75 -5.78 40.94
C GLY A 126 -17.22 -7.19 41.34
N VAL A 127 -16.68 -8.23 40.69
CA VAL A 127 -16.94 -9.64 40.96
C VAL A 127 -16.02 -10.19 42.04
N GLU A 128 -16.36 -11.34 42.62
CA GLU A 128 -15.44 -12.09 43.47
C GLU A 128 -14.41 -12.85 42.63
N GLY A 129 -13.26 -13.18 43.22
CA GLY A 129 -12.16 -13.80 42.48
C GLY A 129 -11.36 -14.82 43.30
N ILE A 130 -11.05 -15.94 42.66
CA ILE A 130 -10.29 -17.07 43.21
C ILE A 130 -9.08 -17.30 42.28
N VAL A 131 -7.86 -17.31 42.81
CA VAL A 131 -6.67 -17.64 42.01
C VAL A 131 -6.57 -19.17 41.89
N SER A 132 -6.48 -19.66 40.65
CA SER A 132 -6.36 -21.09 40.34
C SER A 132 -4.90 -21.56 40.38
N THR A 133 -4.70 -22.86 40.16
CA THR A 133 -3.41 -23.56 40.26
C THR A 133 -3.23 -24.50 39.06
N ASN A 134 -2.03 -25.04 38.81
CA ASN A 134 -1.84 -26.08 37.78
C ASN A 134 -2.56 -27.39 38.17
N TYR A 135 -2.59 -27.71 39.46
CA TYR A 135 -3.08 -28.98 39.99
C TYR A 135 -4.28 -28.78 40.94
N PRO A 136 -5.34 -29.60 40.82
CA PRO A 136 -6.63 -29.41 41.51
C PRO A 136 -6.58 -29.64 43.03
N GLU A 137 -5.65 -30.44 43.53
CA GLU A 137 -5.45 -30.65 44.97
C GLU A 137 -5.02 -29.35 45.67
N ASN A 138 -4.28 -28.48 44.97
CA ASN A 138 -3.82 -27.19 45.49
C ASN A 138 -4.89 -26.08 45.39
N TYR A 139 -5.92 -26.27 44.56
CA TYR A 139 -6.97 -25.27 44.34
C TYR A 139 -7.83 -25.06 45.59
N GLN A 140 -7.73 -23.87 46.19
CA GLN A 140 -8.44 -23.53 47.43
C GLN A 140 -9.84 -22.98 47.11
N ILE A 141 -10.88 -23.77 47.39
CA ILE A 141 -12.27 -23.47 47.07
C ILE A 141 -13.19 -23.87 48.23
N ASN A 142 -13.63 -22.87 49.01
CA ASN A 142 -14.50 -23.06 50.18
C ASN A 142 -15.98 -22.82 49.85
N GLN A 143 -16.27 -22.15 48.74
CA GLN A 143 -17.62 -21.85 48.25
C GLN A 143 -18.18 -23.04 47.45
N LYS A 144 -19.51 -23.22 47.49
CA LYS A 144 -20.24 -24.10 46.55
C LYS A 144 -21.02 -23.27 45.53
N PHE A 145 -21.18 -23.81 44.33
CA PHE A 145 -21.71 -23.08 43.17
C PHE A 145 -22.95 -23.74 42.58
N ASP A 146 -23.96 -22.93 42.27
CA ASP A 146 -25.15 -23.40 41.55
C ASP A 146 -24.83 -23.62 40.07
N CYS A 147 -24.03 -22.74 39.47
CA CYS A 147 -23.50 -22.95 38.14
C CYS A 147 -21.98 -22.76 38.13
N ILE A 148 -21.27 -23.73 37.57
CA ILE A 148 -19.85 -23.59 37.19
C ILE A 148 -19.79 -23.68 35.67
N PHE A 149 -19.13 -22.72 35.03
CA PHE A 149 -18.83 -22.77 33.61
C PHE A 149 -17.31 -22.79 33.40
N ALA A 150 -16.82 -23.76 32.64
CA ALA A 150 -15.41 -23.90 32.27
C ALA A 150 -15.26 -23.79 30.74
N CYS A 151 -15.21 -22.55 30.25
CA CYS A 151 -15.05 -22.23 28.83
C CYS A 151 -13.63 -22.57 28.37
N SER A 152 -13.50 -23.36 27.32
CA SER A 152 -12.22 -23.69 26.67
C SER A 152 -11.11 -24.18 27.62
N PHE A 153 -11.44 -24.75 28.79
CA PHE A 153 -10.44 -25.28 29.72
C PHE A 153 -10.08 -26.73 29.40
N PHE A 154 -11.10 -27.59 29.29
CA PHE A 154 -10.92 -29.03 29.05
C PHE A 154 -10.51 -29.36 27.61
N SER A 155 -10.64 -28.41 26.66
CA SER A 155 -10.03 -28.49 25.33
C SER A 155 -8.52 -28.20 25.31
N HIS A 156 -7.91 -27.87 26.45
CA HIS A 156 -6.46 -27.61 26.57
C HIS A 156 -5.82 -28.38 27.74
N THR A 157 -6.60 -29.15 28.51
CA THR A 157 -6.13 -29.85 29.71
C THR A 157 -5.70 -31.28 29.40
N PRO A 158 -4.43 -31.67 29.64
CA PRO A 158 -3.94 -33.02 29.37
C PRO A 158 -4.63 -34.09 30.24
N GLN A 159 -4.69 -35.32 29.71
CA GLN A 159 -5.28 -36.50 30.35
C GLN A 159 -4.87 -36.70 31.83
N LYS A 160 -3.61 -36.37 32.16
CA LYS A 160 -3.01 -36.45 33.51
C LYS A 160 -3.74 -35.62 34.58
N THR A 161 -4.38 -34.50 34.19
CA THR A 161 -5.07 -33.56 35.10
C THR A 161 -6.55 -33.40 34.79
N PHE A 162 -7.03 -33.81 33.60
CA PHE A 162 -8.44 -33.69 33.20
C PHE A 162 -9.40 -34.30 34.22
N THR A 163 -9.19 -35.58 34.62
CA THR A 163 -10.11 -36.28 35.52
C THR A 163 -10.19 -35.62 36.89
N SER A 164 -9.05 -35.22 37.46
CA SER A 164 -8.99 -34.63 38.80
C SER A 164 -9.49 -33.18 38.82
N TRP A 165 -9.36 -32.41 37.73
CA TRP A 165 -10.04 -31.12 37.58
C TRP A 165 -11.56 -31.27 37.50
N LEU A 166 -12.06 -32.24 36.72
CA LEU A 166 -13.50 -32.50 36.64
C LEU A 166 -14.07 -32.89 38.02
N GLU A 167 -13.35 -33.71 38.80
CA GLU A 167 -13.70 -34.05 40.17
C GLU A 167 -13.71 -32.85 41.12
N LYS A 168 -12.70 -31.98 41.02
CA LYS A 168 -12.61 -30.76 41.84
C LYS A 168 -13.75 -29.79 41.56
N LEU A 169 -14.09 -29.57 40.29
CA LEU A 169 -15.20 -28.69 39.90
C LEU A 169 -16.55 -29.32 40.26
N TYR A 170 -16.79 -30.59 39.92
CA TYR A 170 -18.05 -31.28 40.24
C TYR A 170 -18.32 -31.35 41.76
N SER A 171 -17.30 -31.64 42.57
CA SER A 171 -17.42 -31.62 44.03
C SER A 171 -17.72 -30.23 44.60
N SER A 172 -17.41 -29.16 43.85
CA SER A 172 -17.67 -27.77 44.21
C SER A 172 -19.09 -27.27 43.84
N LEU A 173 -19.92 -28.09 43.20
CA LEU A 173 -21.33 -27.76 42.98
C LEU A 173 -22.16 -27.79 44.27
N THR A 174 -23.22 -26.98 44.35
CA THR A 174 -24.33 -27.17 45.30
C THR A 174 -25.09 -28.47 44.99
N GLU A 175 -26.10 -28.82 45.79
CA GLU A 175 -26.85 -30.08 45.61
C GLU A 175 -27.74 -30.08 44.35
N ASN A 176 -28.18 -28.90 43.91
CA ASN A 176 -28.97 -28.72 42.68
C ASN A 176 -28.14 -28.10 41.55
N GLY A 177 -26.81 -27.94 41.73
CA GLY A 177 -25.97 -27.22 40.79
C GLY A 177 -25.58 -28.01 39.54
N ILE A 178 -25.15 -27.28 38.50
CA ILE A 178 -24.66 -27.82 37.23
C ILE A 178 -23.23 -27.36 36.92
N LEU A 179 -22.45 -28.25 36.33
CA LEU A 179 -21.15 -27.95 35.72
C LEU A 179 -21.32 -28.00 34.20
N ILE A 180 -21.13 -26.86 33.55
CA ILE A 180 -21.07 -26.72 32.10
C ILE A 180 -19.58 -26.62 31.72
N PHE A 181 -19.11 -27.45 30.80
CA PHE A 181 -17.73 -27.36 30.31
C PHE A 181 -17.64 -27.69 28.83
N SER A 182 -16.58 -27.21 28.18
CA SER A 182 -16.40 -27.37 26.74
C SER A 182 -15.15 -28.14 26.33
N THR A 183 -15.23 -28.93 25.27
CA THR A 183 -14.13 -29.76 24.72
C THR A 183 -14.04 -29.66 23.20
N HIS A 184 -12.89 -30.00 22.60
CA HIS A 184 -12.82 -30.32 21.17
C HIS A 184 -13.18 -31.79 20.97
N ASP A 185 -14.05 -32.09 20.01
CA ASP A 185 -14.33 -33.47 19.60
C ASP A 185 -13.26 -33.99 18.63
N LEU A 186 -13.02 -35.31 18.62
CA LEU A 186 -12.06 -35.96 17.72
C LEU A 186 -12.30 -35.69 16.23
N SER A 187 -13.53 -35.43 15.79
CA SER A 187 -13.86 -35.07 14.39
C SER A 187 -13.25 -33.75 13.91
N LEU A 188 -12.67 -32.95 14.82
CA LEU A 188 -11.97 -31.70 14.49
C LEU A 188 -10.48 -31.92 14.17
N MET A 189 -9.94 -33.13 14.34
CA MET A 189 -8.56 -33.43 13.98
C MET A 189 -8.41 -33.59 12.46
N THR A 190 -7.35 -33.00 11.90
CA THR A 190 -7.02 -33.07 10.46
C THR A 190 -5.97 -34.14 10.13
N ILE A 191 -5.49 -34.87 11.14
CA ILE A 191 -4.44 -35.89 11.02
C ILE A 191 -5.04 -37.25 11.38
N GLU A 192 -4.81 -38.26 10.54
CA GLU A 192 -5.10 -39.66 10.84
C GLU A 192 -4.13 -40.16 11.94
N ALA A 193 -4.46 -39.86 13.19
CA ALA A 193 -3.84 -40.51 14.35
C ALA A 193 -4.54 -41.84 14.65
N ASP A 194 -3.81 -42.79 15.21
CA ASP A 194 -4.33 -44.12 15.58
C ASP A 194 -5.08 -44.04 16.93
N VAL A 195 -6.23 -43.35 16.95
CA VAL A 195 -6.98 -42.96 18.16
C VAL A 195 -7.73 -44.13 18.82
N GLU A 196 -7.87 -45.26 18.13
CA GLU A 196 -8.71 -46.42 18.47
C GLU A 196 -8.48 -47.00 19.89
N ALA A 197 -7.32 -46.74 20.52
CA ALA A 197 -6.98 -47.28 21.84
C ALA A 197 -7.61 -46.52 23.04
N GLU A 198 -7.67 -45.18 23.01
CA GLU A 198 -8.02 -44.39 24.20
C GLU A 198 -9.07 -43.29 24.01
N GLU A 199 -9.46 -42.90 22.80
CA GLU A 199 -10.43 -41.80 22.55
C GLU A 199 -10.03 -40.43 23.18
N ILE A 200 -8.76 -40.21 23.52
CA ILE A 200 -8.23 -38.89 23.89
C ILE A 200 -6.90 -38.66 23.17
N TYR A 201 -6.70 -37.43 22.69
CA TYR A 201 -5.47 -36.99 22.04
C TYR A 201 -5.06 -35.61 22.59
N PHE A 202 -3.77 -35.47 22.90
CA PHE A 202 -3.19 -34.23 23.45
C PHE A 202 -1.92 -33.86 22.69
N THR A 203 -1.82 -32.60 22.25
CA THR A 203 -0.59 -32.02 21.72
C THR A 203 -0.08 -30.90 22.62
N PRO A 204 1.25 -30.80 22.86
CA PRO A 204 1.84 -29.69 23.60
C PRO A 204 2.01 -28.46 22.69
N GLU A 205 0.92 -28.04 22.05
CA GLU A 205 0.79 -26.81 21.27
C GLU A 205 -0.19 -25.88 22.00
N SER A 206 0.07 -24.57 22.04
CA SER A 206 -0.86 -23.63 22.69
C SER A 206 -0.76 -22.24 22.09
N GLU A 207 -1.88 -21.52 22.11
CA GLU A 207 -1.97 -20.09 21.89
C GLU A 207 -1.54 -19.25 23.10
N SER A 208 -1.39 -19.87 24.28
CA SER A 208 -0.87 -19.19 25.47
C SER A 208 0.61 -18.85 25.31
N LEU A 209 0.97 -17.63 25.74
CA LEU A 209 2.34 -17.13 25.75
C LEU A 209 3.08 -17.42 27.06
N PHE A 210 2.37 -17.88 28.10
CA PHE A 210 2.89 -17.94 29.47
C PHE A 210 2.78 -19.31 30.14
N LEU A 211 1.86 -20.18 29.70
CA LEU A 211 1.71 -21.52 30.26
C LEU A 211 2.66 -22.52 29.60
N LYS A 212 3.10 -23.52 30.38
CA LYS A 212 3.88 -24.64 29.85
C LYS A 212 2.97 -25.51 29.00
N THR A 213 3.37 -25.78 27.77
CA THR A 213 2.55 -26.56 26.82
C THR A 213 2.30 -28.01 27.26
N GLU A 214 3.14 -28.55 28.14
CA GLU A 214 2.93 -29.86 28.79
C GLU A 214 1.78 -29.88 29.81
N ASP A 215 1.38 -28.71 30.34
CA ASP A 215 0.31 -28.54 31.33
C ASP A 215 -0.94 -27.89 30.72
N TYR A 216 -0.79 -27.14 29.63
CA TYR A 216 -1.87 -26.48 28.88
C TYR A 216 -1.54 -26.50 27.37
N GLY A 217 -2.16 -27.43 26.64
CA GLY A 217 -1.88 -27.72 25.22
C GLY A 217 -3.14 -27.64 24.35
N VAL A 218 -3.32 -28.54 23.38
CA VAL A 218 -4.61 -28.78 22.70
C VAL A 218 -5.07 -30.20 23.00
N THR A 219 -6.35 -30.38 23.35
CA THR A 219 -6.94 -31.67 23.77
C THR A 219 -8.21 -31.96 22.98
N TYR A 220 -8.21 -33.09 22.28
CA TYR A 220 -9.37 -33.64 21.57
C TYR A 220 -9.85 -34.90 22.31
N VAL A 221 -11.16 -35.07 22.43
CA VAL A 221 -11.77 -36.18 23.19
C VAL A 221 -12.97 -36.79 22.46
N GLY A 222 -13.11 -38.12 22.58
CA GLY A 222 -14.26 -38.89 22.14
C GLY A 222 -15.30 -39.02 23.23
N GLU A 223 -16.57 -39.18 22.84
CA GLU A 223 -17.68 -39.20 23.78
C GLU A 223 -17.62 -40.36 24.78
N LYS A 224 -17.17 -41.56 24.37
CA LYS A 224 -17.11 -42.71 25.28
C LYS A 224 -16.04 -42.48 26.34
N TRP A 225 -14.93 -41.81 25.99
CA TRP A 225 -13.93 -41.38 26.97
C TRP A 225 -14.50 -40.36 27.96
N VAL A 226 -15.14 -39.27 27.49
CA VAL A 226 -15.72 -38.27 28.39
C VAL A 226 -16.79 -38.91 29.29
N ALA A 227 -17.65 -39.76 28.76
CA ALA A 227 -18.65 -40.51 29.53
C ALA A 227 -18.01 -41.40 30.61
N LYS A 228 -16.93 -42.13 30.31
CA LYS A 228 -16.18 -42.93 31.31
C LYS A 228 -15.62 -42.04 32.44
N VAL A 229 -15.08 -40.86 32.09
CA VAL A 229 -14.55 -39.91 33.08
C VAL A 229 -15.67 -39.34 33.96
N ILE A 230 -16.80 -38.94 33.38
CA ILE A 230 -17.98 -38.47 34.13
C ILE A 230 -18.50 -39.58 35.07
N GLN A 231 -18.68 -40.81 34.57
CA GLN A 231 -19.13 -41.94 35.39
C GLN A 231 -18.17 -42.21 36.57
N LYS A 232 -16.85 -42.18 36.33
CA LYS A 232 -15.83 -42.37 37.37
C LYS A 232 -15.90 -41.26 38.43
N VAL A 233 -15.84 -40.00 38.00
CA VAL A 233 -15.84 -38.81 38.89
C VAL A 233 -17.12 -38.72 39.72
N THR A 234 -18.26 -39.00 39.10
CA THR A 234 -19.57 -38.85 39.74
C THR A 234 -20.06 -40.11 40.44
N GLN A 235 -19.27 -41.19 40.41
CA GLN A 235 -19.64 -42.53 40.91
C GLN A 235 -20.96 -43.04 40.30
N GLY A 236 -21.22 -42.70 39.03
CA GLY A 236 -22.46 -43.01 38.32
C GLY A 236 -23.72 -42.28 38.83
N LYS A 237 -23.58 -41.30 39.73
CA LYS A 237 -24.73 -40.60 40.36
C LYS A 237 -25.22 -39.38 39.58
N ALA A 238 -24.39 -38.80 38.72
CA ALA A 238 -24.79 -37.67 37.90
C ALA A 238 -25.51 -38.11 36.62
N LYS A 239 -26.40 -37.24 36.13
CA LYS A 239 -26.83 -37.25 34.72
C LYS A 239 -25.99 -36.21 33.97
N TRP A 240 -25.78 -36.43 32.68
CA TRP A 240 -25.16 -35.42 31.81
C TRP A 240 -25.80 -35.39 30.43
N HIS A 241 -25.67 -34.26 29.76
CA HIS A 241 -26.10 -34.05 28.38
C HIS A 241 -24.94 -33.47 27.55
N ARG A 242 -24.83 -33.85 26.27
CA ARG A 242 -23.82 -33.39 25.31
C ARG A 242 -24.49 -32.61 24.19
N ILE A 243 -24.04 -31.38 23.96
CA ILE A 243 -24.44 -30.55 22.83
C ILE A 243 -23.25 -30.48 21.87
N GLN A 244 -23.35 -31.16 20.74
CA GLN A 244 -22.30 -31.16 19.71
C GLN A 244 -22.15 -29.76 19.12
N ARG A 245 -20.90 -29.26 19.04
CA ARG A 245 -20.52 -27.95 18.48
C ARG A 245 -21.26 -26.74 19.08
N GLY A 246 -21.90 -26.92 20.24
CA GLY A 246 -22.77 -25.95 20.91
C GLY A 246 -22.10 -24.65 21.35
N LEU A 247 -20.76 -24.58 21.38
CA LEU A 247 -20.04 -23.35 21.68
C LEU A 247 -19.17 -22.91 20.50
N CYS A 248 -19.51 -21.74 19.96
CA CYS A 248 -18.84 -21.07 18.84
C CYS A 248 -18.67 -21.91 17.55
N GLY A 249 -19.35 -23.05 17.40
CA GLY A 249 -19.28 -23.94 16.23
C GLY A 249 -18.08 -24.89 16.21
N HIS A 250 -17.25 -24.88 17.25
CA HIS A 250 -15.98 -25.63 17.32
C HIS A 250 -15.74 -26.35 18.65
N HIS A 251 -16.57 -26.12 19.67
CA HIS A 251 -16.50 -26.86 20.92
C HIS A 251 -17.86 -27.49 21.23
N ASP A 252 -17.79 -28.70 21.76
CA ASP A 252 -18.93 -29.37 22.36
C ASP A 252 -19.15 -28.85 23.77
N LEU A 253 -20.41 -28.81 24.22
CA LEU A 253 -20.78 -28.51 25.59
C LEU A 253 -21.27 -29.76 26.31
N TYR A 254 -20.70 -30.03 27.47
CA TYR A 254 -21.17 -31.05 28.40
C TYR A 254 -21.78 -30.37 29.63
N ILE A 255 -22.99 -30.79 30.00
CA ILE A 255 -23.72 -30.29 31.17
C ILE A 255 -23.86 -31.45 32.16
N ILE A 256 -23.17 -31.40 33.30
CA ILE A 256 -23.26 -32.40 34.37
C ILE A 256 -24.13 -31.86 35.50
N ARG A 257 -25.06 -32.68 36.01
CA ARG A 257 -25.97 -32.34 37.11
C ARG A 257 -26.11 -33.48 38.13
N LYS A 258 -26.27 -33.13 39.41
CA LYS A 258 -26.47 -34.10 40.51
C LYS A 258 -27.89 -34.66 40.60
N LYS A 259 -28.89 -33.91 40.13
CA LYS A 259 -30.32 -34.25 40.16
C LYS A 259 -31.00 -33.82 38.86
N GLU A 260 -32.20 -34.33 38.62
CA GLU A 260 -33.07 -33.86 37.54
C GLU A 260 -33.46 -32.39 37.74
N ALA A 261 -33.68 -31.67 36.64
CA ALA A 261 -33.97 -30.24 36.67
C ALA A 261 -35.32 -29.94 37.36
N ARG A 262 -35.40 -28.79 38.03
CA ARG A 262 -36.62 -28.35 38.73
C ARG A 262 -37.26 -27.20 37.98
N ARG A 263 -38.26 -27.49 37.15
CA ARG A 263 -39.17 -26.42 36.67
C ARG A 263 -40.07 -25.97 37.81
N SER A 264 -40.25 -24.66 37.93
CA SER A 264 -40.93 -24.00 39.05
C SER A 264 -42.44 -24.28 39.14
N ASN A 265 -43.09 -24.74 38.06
CA ASN A 265 -44.56 -24.71 37.95
C ASN A 265 -45.24 -25.84 37.14
N LYS A 266 -44.60 -26.99 36.89
CA LYS A 266 -45.31 -28.20 36.42
C LYS A 266 -44.79 -29.45 37.13
N GLU A 267 -45.68 -30.45 37.25
CA GLU A 267 -45.46 -31.73 37.94
C GLU A 267 -44.19 -32.46 37.46
N GLN A 268 -43.71 -33.41 38.26
CA GLN A 268 -42.50 -34.20 38.03
C GLN A 268 -42.38 -34.68 36.57
N VAL A 269 -41.62 -33.96 35.76
CA VAL A 269 -41.15 -34.44 34.47
C VAL A 269 -40.01 -35.41 34.78
N GLY A 270 -40.26 -36.71 34.57
CA GLY A 270 -39.26 -37.76 34.75
C GLY A 270 -38.20 -37.76 33.66
N GLU A 271 -37.69 -38.95 33.33
CA GLU A 271 -36.39 -39.17 32.65
C GLU A 271 -36.18 -38.52 31.25
N GLN A 272 -37.15 -37.81 30.68
CA GLN A 272 -37.08 -37.11 29.38
C GLN A 272 -36.72 -35.62 29.48
N ILE A 273 -36.30 -35.11 30.64
CA ILE A 273 -36.06 -33.67 30.83
C ILE A 273 -34.95 -33.08 29.92
N ASP A 274 -34.06 -33.92 29.39
CA ASP A 274 -33.02 -33.55 28.43
C ASP A 274 -33.56 -33.37 26.99
N GLU A 275 -34.66 -34.04 26.64
CA GLU A 275 -35.38 -33.83 25.36
C GLU A 275 -36.09 -32.46 25.33
N LEU A 276 -36.19 -31.77 26.48
CA LEU A 276 -36.77 -30.43 26.60
C LEU A 276 -35.74 -29.29 26.42
N LEU A 277 -34.45 -29.61 26.24
CA LEU A 277 -33.42 -28.60 25.97
C LEU A 277 -33.41 -28.24 24.48
N ASN A 278 -34.22 -27.26 24.12
CA ASN A 278 -34.29 -26.71 22.77
C ASN A 278 -33.12 -25.74 22.51
N PHE A 279 -31.89 -26.26 22.41
CA PHE A 279 -30.67 -25.48 22.25
C PHE A 279 -30.37 -25.14 20.79
N HIS A 280 -30.04 -23.88 20.52
CA HIS A 280 -29.70 -23.35 19.20
C HIS A 280 -28.37 -22.58 19.21
N CYS A 281 -27.61 -22.76 18.13
CA CYS A 281 -26.38 -22.04 17.83
C CYS A 281 -26.66 -20.78 17.01
N HIS A 282 -25.79 -19.78 17.14
CA HIS A 282 -25.79 -18.63 16.23
C HIS A 282 -25.36 -19.05 14.81
N PRO A 283 -25.87 -18.39 13.76
CA PRO A 283 -25.39 -18.58 12.40
C PRO A 283 -23.90 -18.18 12.26
N ASP A 284 -23.28 -18.64 11.17
CA ASP A 284 -21.95 -18.23 10.73
C ASP A 284 -22.03 -17.40 9.44
N GLY A 285 -20.93 -16.76 9.06
CA GLY A 285 -20.81 -15.96 7.85
C GLY A 285 -19.79 -14.83 7.93
N GLY A 286 -19.72 -14.07 6.83
CA GLY A 286 -18.87 -12.89 6.69
C GLY A 286 -19.17 -12.12 5.40
N CYS A 287 -18.93 -10.81 5.42
CA CYS A 287 -18.93 -9.97 4.22
C CYS A 287 -17.66 -10.29 3.39
N LYS A 288 -17.83 -10.60 2.11
CA LYS A 288 -16.75 -10.85 1.14
C LYS A 288 -16.33 -9.57 0.42
N LYS A 289 -17.30 -8.70 0.13
CA LYS A 289 -17.10 -7.51 -0.72
C LYS A 289 -17.97 -6.36 -0.25
N ILE A 290 -17.41 -5.16 -0.29
CA ILE A 290 -18.11 -3.89 -0.11
C ILE A 290 -17.53 -2.88 -1.10
N GLN A 291 -18.38 -2.17 -1.83
CA GLN A 291 -17.96 -1.17 -2.83
C GLN A 291 -19.07 -0.13 -3.06
N MET A 292 -18.71 1.07 -3.49
CA MET A 292 -19.66 2.01 -4.09
C MET A 292 -20.07 1.52 -5.49
N THR A 293 -21.32 1.74 -5.88
CA THR A 293 -21.82 1.55 -7.25
C THR A 293 -21.63 2.81 -8.07
N VAL A 294 -21.79 2.71 -9.40
CA VAL A 294 -21.82 3.87 -10.30
C VAL A 294 -22.97 4.85 -10.03
N THR A 295 -24.00 4.43 -9.30
CA THR A 295 -25.11 5.29 -8.84
C THR A 295 -24.83 5.97 -7.50
N GLY A 296 -23.67 5.67 -6.89
CA GLY A 296 -23.29 6.16 -5.57
C GLY A 296 -23.84 5.33 -4.40
N ASP A 297 -24.55 4.23 -4.64
CA ASP A 297 -25.09 3.35 -3.60
C ASP A 297 -24.01 2.38 -3.06
N ILE A 298 -24.18 1.77 -1.89
CA ILE A 298 -23.21 0.80 -1.33
C ILE A 298 -23.66 -0.62 -1.64
N TYR A 299 -22.92 -1.33 -2.50
CA TYR A 299 -23.10 -2.76 -2.74
C TYR A 299 -22.30 -3.59 -1.74
N LEU A 300 -22.95 -4.55 -1.08
CA LEU A 300 -22.35 -5.54 -0.19
C LEU A 300 -22.63 -6.96 -0.69
N GLU A 301 -21.67 -7.86 -0.53
CA GLU A 301 -21.88 -9.29 -0.75
C GLU A 301 -21.12 -10.14 0.26
N GLY A 302 -21.59 -11.36 0.51
CA GLY A 302 -20.97 -12.25 1.47
C GLY A 302 -21.51 -13.66 1.45
N TRP A 303 -21.24 -14.37 2.54
CA TRP A 303 -21.74 -15.72 2.77
C TRP A 303 -22.33 -15.84 4.18
N ALA A 304 -23.19 -16.82 4.35
CA ALA A 304 -23.76 -17.23 5.63
C ALA A 304 -23.80 -18.77 5.72
N ALA A 305 -23.96 -19.32 6.92
CA ALA A 305 -24.23 -20.72 7.17
C ALA A 305 -25.03 -20.87 8.46
N ASP A 306 -25.78 -21.95 8.59
CA ASP A 306 -26.34 -22.39 9.87
C ASP A 306 -25.86 -23.82 10.18
N ILE A 307 -25.96 -24.22 11.43
CA ILE A 307 -25.49 -25.52 11.97
C ILE A 307 -26.62 -26.25 12.73
N ASN A 308 -27.75 -25.59 13.01
CA ASN A 308 -28.87 -26.15 13.75
C ASN A 308 -29.70 -27.06 12.84
N PRO A 309 -30.00 -28.32 13.20
CA PRO A 309 -30.57 -29.32 12.29
C PRO A 309 -31.80 -28.92 11.43
N GLU A 310 -32.60 -27.95 11.88
CA GLU A 310 -33.70 -27.35 11.10
C GLU A 310 -33.23 -26.12 10.28
N GLU A 311 -32.08 -26.27 9.60
CA GLU A 311 -31.22 -25.18 9.10
C GLU A 311 -31.95 -24.15 8.21
N LYS A 312 -32.03 -22.89 8.68
CA LYS A 312 -32.31 -21.76 7.79
C LYS A 312 -31.71 -20.45 8.30
N VAL A 313 -30.72 -19.94 7.56
CA VAL A 313 -30.40 -18.50 7.64
C VAL A 313 -31.59 -17.73 7.06
N GLU A 314 -32.30 -17.01 7.94
CA GLU A 314 -33.56 -16.37 7.60
C GLU A 314 -33.36 -15.04 6.89
N LYS A 315 -32.48 -14.18 7.42
CA LYS A 315 -32.29 -12.82 6.93
C LYS A 315 -30.85 -12.33 7.12
N ILE A 316 -30.38 -11.53 6.19
CA ILE A 316 -29.24 -10.63 6.38
C ILE A 316 -29.82 -9.23 6.57
N SER A 317 -29.47 -8.57 7.66
CA SER A 317 -29.94 -7.23 8.00
C SER A 317 -28.80 -6.23 7.94
N PHE A 318 -29.09 -5.05 7.39
CA PHE A 318 -28.17 -3.93 7.25
C PHE A 318 -28.72 -2.75 8.05
N LEU A 319 -28.01 -2.38 9.11
CA LEU A 319 -28.43 -1.32 10.04
C LEU A 319 -27.53 -0.10 9.86
N ILE A 320 -28.11 1.09 9.94
CA ILE A 320 -27.38 2.35 9.99
C ILE A 320 -27.69 3.07 11.30
N ASN A 321 -26.63 3.32 12.07
CA ASN A 321 -26.68 3.93 13.41
C ASN A 321 -27.73 3.24 14.33
N GLY A 322 -27.83 1.91 14.23
CA GLY A 322 -28.78 1.07 14.97
C GLY A 322 -30.19 0.90 14.36
N ASN A 323 -30.50 1.52 13.22
CA ASN A 323 -31.81 1.37 12.55
C ASN A 323 -31.67 0.48 11.31
N GLU A 324 -32.50 -0.55 11.16
CA GLU A 324 -32.52 -1.37 9.93
C GLU A 324 -32.97 -0.51 8.72
N VAL A 325 -32.11 -0.42 7.70
CA VAL A 325 -32.38 0.33 6.46
C VAL A 325 -32.63 -0.56 5.25
N GLU A 326 -32.09 -1.78 5.27
CA GLU A 326 -32.21 -2.75 4.19
C GLU A 326 -32.07 -4.17 4.74
N SER A 327 -32.62 -5.17 4.03
CA SER A 327 -32.42 -6.57 4.34
C SER A 327 -32.50 -7.46 3.11
N CYS A 328 -31.77 -8.58 3.09
CA CYS A 328 -31.87 -9.54 2.00
C CYS A 328 -31.97 -10.99 2.49
N TYR A 329 -32.59 -11.82 1.65
CA TYR A 329 -32.78 -13.25 1.92
C TYR A 329 -31.64 -14.04 1.25
N PRO A 330 -30.82 -14.76 2.03
CA PRO A 330 -29.64 -15.43 1.52
C PRO A 330 -30.04 -16.68 0.71
N LYS A 331 -29.34 -16.93 -0.40
CA LYS A 331 -29.64 -18.02 -1.34
C LYS A 331 -28.70 -19.21 -1.10
N PRO A 332 -29.18 -20.46 -0.99
CA PRO A 332 -28.31 -21.61 -0.75
C PRO A 332 -27.32 -21.83 -1.90
N GLU A 333 -26.08 -22.19 -1.58
CA GLU A 333 -25.08 -22.64 -2.55
C GLU A 333 -25.36 -24.09 -2.97
N ASN A 334 -25.10 -24.41 -4.24
CA ASN A 334 -25.24 -25.79 -4.71
C ASN A 334 -24.23 -26.71 -4.01
N LYS A 335 -24.75 -27.77 -3.35
CA LYS A 335 -23.99 -28.85 -2.68
C LYS A 335 -23.27 -28.46 -1.37
N THR A 336 -23.61 -27.35 -0.71
CA THR A 336 -23.09 -27.02 0.62
C THR A 336 -24.20 -26.52 1.54
N GLN A 337 -23.99 -26.52 2.87
CA GLN A 337 -24.86 -25.88 3.86
C GLN A 337 -24.61 -24.37 3.99
N LYS A 338 -24.00 -23.75 2.96
CA LYS A 338 -23.71 -22.32 2.92
C LYS A 338 -24.71 -21.60 2.04
N TYR A 339 -24.88 -20.33 2.32
CA TYR A 339 -25.71 -19.42 1.56
C TYR A 339 -24.85 -18.25 1.08
N GLN A 340 -25.18 -17.72 -0.09
CA GLN A 340 -24.66 -16.45 -0.60
C GLN A 340 -25.69 -15.35 -0.42
N TRP A 341 -25.22 -14.15 -0.15
CA TRP A 341 -26.06 -12.97 -0.06
C TRP A 341 -25.39 -11.78 -0.73
N SER A 342 -26.21 -10.90 -1.28
CA SER A 342 -25.81 -9.56 -1.69
C SER A 342 -26.96 -8.60 -1.48
N SER A 343 -26.64 -7.32 -1.30
CA SER A 343 -27.61 -6.23 -1.19
C SER A 343 -26.98 -4.91 -1.63
N THR A 344 -27.82 -3.92 -1.91
CA THR A 344 -27.40 -2.55 -2.22
C THR A 344 -28.12 -1.60 -1.28
N ILE A 345 -27.37 -0.85 -0.47
CA ILE A 345 -27.89 0.16 0.45
C ILE A 345 -27.90 1.51 -0.26
N ASN A 346 -29.05 2.16 -0.30
CA ASN A 346 -29.15 3.50 -0.87
C ASN A 346 -28.46 4.56 0.01
N THR A 347 -27.67 5.43 -0.61
CA THR A 347 -26.79 6.38 0.09
C THR A 347 -27.31 7.81 0.14
N GLN A 348 -28.45 8.13 -0.47
CA GLN A 348 -28.89 9.52 -0.70
C GLN A 348 -29.08 10.36 0.57
N ASN A 349 -29.23 9.71 1.73
CA ASN A 349 -29.41 10.35 3.04
C ASN A 349 -28.30 9.98 4.05
N LEU A 350 -27.17 9.42 3.60
CA LEU A 350 -26.10 8.97 4.50
C LEU A 350 -25.02 10.02 4.71
N SER A 351 -24.57 10.16 5.95
CA SER A 351 -23.39 10.91 6.33
C SER A 351 -22.13 10.05 6.24
N ALA A 352 -20.98 10.69 5.99
CA ALA A 352 -19.67 10.03 6.07
C ALA A 352 -19.36 9.46 7.48
N ASN A 353 -20.03 9.99 8.51
CA ASN A 353 -19.88 9.53 9.90
C ASN A 353 -20.84 8.39 10.28
N ASP A 354 -21.76 8.00 9.39
CA ASP A 354 -22.70 6.91 9.66
C ASP A 354 -21.99 5.55 9.69
N ILE A 355 -22.59 4.61 10.41
CA ILE A 355 -22.04 3.27 10.62
C ILE A 355 -23.00 2.23 10.05
N ILE A 356 -22.53 1.43 9.08
CA ILE A 356 -23.24 0.26 8.58
C ILE A 356 -22.86 -0.95 9.44
N LEU A 357 -23.83 -1.53 10.14
CA LEU A 357 -23.70 -2.80 10.84
C LEU A 357 -24.40 -3.89 10.01
N VAL A 358 -23.70 -4.99 9.73
CA VAL A 358 -24.21 -6.14 8.98
C VAL A 358 -24.40 -7.31 9.93
N LYS A 359 -25.63 -7.81 10.06
CA LYS A 359 -25.93 -8.98 10.89
C LYS A 359 -26.69 -10.08 10.16
N ILE A 360 -26.35 -11.32 10.50
CA ILE A 360 -26.94 -12.55 9.98
C ILE A 360 -27.90 -13.08 11.05
N ILE A 361 -29.13 -13.42 10.65
CA ILE A 361 -30.20 -13.86 11.55
C ILE A 361 -30.73 -15.21 11.04
N ASN A 362 -30.90 -16.18 11.93
CA ASN A 362 -31.52 -17.47 11.62
C ASN A 362 -32.98 -17.56 12.08
N ASN A 363 -33.65 -18.65 11.70
CA ASN A 363 -35.05 -18.94 12.05
C ASN A 363 -35.34 -19.09 13.56
N PHE A 364 -34.32 -19.05 14.40
CA PHE A 364 -34.44 -19.03 15.87
C PHE A 364 -34.23 -17.62 16.47
N ASN A 365 -34.14 -16.58 15.62
CA ASN A 365 -33.78 -15.20 15.97
C ASN A 365 -32.41 -15.06 16.65
N LEU A 366 -31.49 -16.01 16.46
CA LEU A 366 -30.10 -15.84 16.90
C LEU A 366 -29.33 -15.03 15.86
N GLU A 367 -28.72 -13.94 16.33
CA GLU A 367 -28.05 -12.96 15.49
C GLU A 367 -26.53 -13.13 15.54
N ARG A 368 -25.86 -12.83 14.43
CA ARG A 368 -24.41 -12.63 14.40
C ARG A 368 -24.07 -11.37 13.62
N VAL A 369 -23.55 -10.37 14.31
CA VAL A 369 -22.85 -9.25 13.67
C VAL A 369 -21.59 -9.79 13.02
N VAL A 370 -21.46 -9.60 11.71
CA VAL A 370 -20.29 -10.07 10.93
C VAL A 370 -19.34 -8.94 10.56
N ASN A 371 -19.86 -7.73 10.32
CA ASN A 371 -19.07 -6.56 9.96
C ASN A 371 -19.72 -5.28 10.50
N ILE A 372 -18.88 -4.29 10.77
CA ILE A 372 -19.27 -2.91 11.09
C ILE A 372 -18.34 -1.99 10.29
N TYR A 373 -18.90 -1.07 9.50
CA TYR A 373 -18.16 -0.18 8.61
C TYR A 373 -18.60 1.28 8.79
N PRO A 374 -17.68 2.21 9.12
CA PRO A 374 -17.94 3.63 8.93
C PRO A 374 -18.08 3.97 7.43
N VAL A 375 -19.05 4.80 7.06
CA VAL A 375 -19.36 5.11 5.65
C VAL A 375 -18.21 5.85 4.94
N HIS A 376 -17.45 6.70 5.64
CA HIS A 376 -16.25 7.35 5.08
C HIS A 376 -15.21 6.35 4.56
N ASN A 377 -15.06 5.18 5.19
CA ASN A 377 -14.15 4.13 4.72
C ASN A 377 -14.61 3.44 3.43
N ILE A 378 -15.86 3.66 3.01
CA ILE A 378 -16.45 3.09 1.80
C ILE A 378 -16.47 4.13 0.67
N ALA A 379 -16.77 5.39 0.99
CA ALA A 379 -16.79 6.50 0.02
C ALA A 379 -15.39 6.84 -0.53
N LEU A 380 -14.32 6.46 0.18
CA LEU A 380 -12.92 6.67 -0.19
C LEU A 380 -12.28 5.48 -0.94
N ILE A 381 -13.06 4.55 -1.47
CA ILE A 381 -12.55 3.39 -2.22
C ILE A 381 -12.37 3.75 -3.71
N PRO A 382 -11.14 3.70 -4.27
CA PRO A 382 -10.94 3.98 -5.69
C PRO A 382 -11.45 2.83 -6.60
N PRO A 383 -11.85 3.12 -7.84
CA PRO A 383 -12.18 2.12 -8.85
C PRO A 383 -11.06 1.08 -9.05
N ASN A 384 -11.45 -0.17 -9.29
CA ASN A 384 -10.53 -1.31 -9.42
C ASN A 384 -9.51 -1.15 -10.56
N ASP A 385 -9.91 -0.46 -11.64
CA ASP A 385 -9.07 -0.13 -12.79
C ASP A 385 -8.00 0.90 -12.44
N LEU A 386 -8.32 1.93 -11.64
CA LEU A 386 -7.31 2.87 -11.13
C LEU A 386 -6.38 2.20 -10.10
N LEU A 387 -6.90 1.32 -9.25
CA LEU A 387 -6.08 0.50 -8.33
C LEU A 387 -5.12 -0.42 -9.11
N LEU A 388 -5.61 -1.06 -10.16
CA LEU A 388 -4.80 -1.89 -11.07
C LEU A 388 -3.72 -1.04 -11.77
N ARG A 389 -4.06 0.15 -12.26
CA ARG A 389 -3.12 1.08 -12.90
C ARG A 389 -1.97 1.47 -11.95
N ILE A 390 -2.30 1.93 -10.75
CA ILE A 390 -1.33 2.51 -9.79
C ILE A 390 -0.55 1.46 -8.97
N SER A 391 -1.00 0.21 -8.91
CA SER A 391 -0.36 -0.81 -8.05
C SER A 391 -0.19 -2.20 -8.64
N GLY A 392 -0.65 -2.43 -9.88
CA GLY A 392 -0.73 -3.76 -10.48
C GLY A 392 -1.74 -4.68 -9.78
N ASN A 393 -2.53 -4.15 -8.84
CA ASN A 393 -3.38 -4.95 -7.96
C ASN A 393 -4.75 -4.28 -7.75
N PRO A 394 -5.86 -4.84 -8.26
CA PRO A 394 -7.21 -4.29 -8.09
C PRO A 394 -7.81 -4.55 -6.70
N SER A 395 -7.04 -5.09 -5.75
CA SER A 395 -7.53 -5.49 -4.43
C SER A 395 -7.71 -4.29 -3.49
N ILE A 396 -8.96 -3.83 -3.37
CA ILE A 396 -9.42 -2.89 -2.33
C ILE A 396 -8.96 -3.35 -0.93
N LYS A 397 -8.97 -4.66 -0.64
CA LYS A 397 -8.50 -5.19 0.65
C LYS A 397 -7.01 -4.86 0.87
N ALA A 398 -6.17 -5.08 -0.14
CA ALA A 398 -4.73 -4.80 -0.06
C ALA A 398 -4.45 -3.30 0.01
N PHE A 399 -5.26 -2.49 -0.67
CA PHE A 399 -5.20 -1.02 -0.60
C PHE A 399 -5.42 -0.53 0.83
N ILE A 400 -6.58 -0.86 1.42
CA ILE A 400 -6.97 -0.43 2.78
C ILE A 400 -6.01 -1.02 3.83
N SER A 401 -5.62 -2.30 3.71
CA SER A 401 -4.71 -2.91 4.70
C SER A 401 -3.33 -2.26 4.70
N SER A 402 -2.90 -1.64 3.61
CA SER A 402 -1.60 -0.96 3.54
C SER A 402 -1.54 0.38 4.30
N PHE A 403 -2.67 0.92 4.78
CA PHE A 403 -2.71 2.25 5.41
C PHE A 403 -1.94 2.28 6.75
N ASP A 404 -2.14 1.29 7.62
CA ASP A 404 -1.43 1.20 8.91
C ASP A 404 0.07 0.98 8.73
N ASP A 405 0.44 0.04 7.85
CA ASP A 405 1.83 -0.24 7.52
C ASP A 405 2.54 0.99 6.93
N LEU A 406 1.87 1.72 6.04
CA LEU A 406 2.39 2.95 5.44
C LEU A 406 2.58 4.06 6.50
N ARG A 407 1.57 4.32 7.33
CA ARG A 407 1.64 5.27 8.47
C ARG A 407 2.83 4.94 9.37
N TYR A 408 2.87 3.71 9.87
CA TYR A 408 3.88 3.26 10.81
C TYR A 408 5.29 3.34 10.23
N THR A 409 5.47 2.84 9.00
CA THR A 409 6.77 2.74 8.35
C THR A 409 7.34 4.13 8.04
N VAL A 410 6.54 5.05 7.48
CA VAL A 410 6.96 6.43 7.19
C VAL A 410 7.31 7.18 8.49
N LYS A 411 6.44 7.12 9.52
CA LYS A 411 6.70 7.76 10.82
C LYS A 411 7.97 7.20 11.48
N SER A 412 8.16 5.87 11.43
CA SER A 412 9.34 5.19 11.98
C SER A 412 10.64 5.61 11.29
N TYR A 413 10.67 5.68 9.96
CA TYR A 413 11.86 6.12 9.22
C TYR A 413 12.19 7.61 9.43
N LEU A 414 11.17 8.48 9.42
CA LEU A 414 11.34 9.90 9.77
C LEU A 414 11.92 10.05 11.18
N GLN A 415 11.35 9.37 12.18
CA GLN A 415 11.83 9.39 13.56
C GLN A 415 13.27 8.87 13.67
N THR A 416 13.60 7.80 12.93
CA THR A 416 14.94 7.21 12.88
C THR A 416 15.96 8.12 12.17
N ALA A 417 15.51 9.10 11.38
CA ALA A 417 16.34 10.18 10.81
C ALA A 417 16.33 11.48 11.65
N GLY A 418 15.65 11.49 12.80
CA GLY A 418 15.60 12.65 13.71
C GLY A 418 14.44 13.61 13.47
N PHE A 419 13.44 13.23 12.66
CA PHE A 419 12.29 14.06 12.31
C PHE A 419 10.99 13.51 12.91
N ASN A 420 10.16 14.38 13.49
CA ASN A 420 8.81 14.02 13.91
C ASN A 420 7.83 14.39 12.80
N PHE A 421 6.93 13.47 12.41
CA PHE A 421 5.91 13.73 11.38
C PHE A 421 5.04 14.96 11.71
N ASN A 422 4.72 15.16 12.99
CA ASN A 422 3.82 16.24 13.43
C ASN A 422 4.45 17.65 13.34
N GLN A 423 5.72 17.78 12.93
CA GLN A 423 6.38 19.07 12.72
C GLN A 423 6.17 19.66 11.31
N PHE A 424 5.61 18.87 10.39
CA PHE A 424 5.40 19.26 8.99
C PHE A 424 3.97 19.76 8.79
N GLU A 425 3.79 21.05 8.48
CA GLU A 425 2.47 21.66 8.28
C GLU A 425 1.96 21.46 6.86
N LYS A 426 2.82 21.59 5.85
CA LYS A 426 2.46 21.39 4.44
C LYS A 426 3.18 20.17 3.87
N ILE A 427 2.42 19.12 3.59
CA ILE A 427 2.93 17.82 3.16
C ILE A 427 2.41 17.52 1.74
N LEU A 428 3.32 17.28 0.79
CA LEU A 428 2.99 16.82 -0.56
C LEU A 428 3.21 15.31 -0.69
N ASP A 429 2.31 14.64 -1.40
CA ASP A 429 2.50 13.32 -2.00
C ASP A 429 2.67 13.50 -3.52
N PHE A 430 3.89 13.35 -4.01
CA PHE A 430 4.24 13.43 -5.44
C PHE A 430 4.12 12.03 -6.05
N GLY A 431 3.36 11.89 -7.15
CA GLY A 431 2.94 10.59 -7.65
C GLY A 431 1.88 9.95 -6.76
N CYS A 432 0.87 10.73 -6.34
CA CYS A 432 -0.08 10.28 -5.32
C CYS A 432 -1.03 9.16 -5.79
N GLY A 433 -1.12 8.94 -7.11
CA GLY A 433 -2.08 8.06 -7.75
C GLY A 433 -3.49 8.34 -7.24
N VAL A 434 -4.17 7.29 -6.80
CA VAL A 434 -5.49 7.35 -6.14
C VAL A 434 -5.42 7.74 -4.65
N GLY A 435 -4.44 8.55 -4.24
CA GLY A 435 -4.38 9.19 -2.92
C GLY A 435 -4.12 8.26 -1.74
N ARG A 436 -3.41 7.14 -1.95
CA ARG A 436 -3.15 6.12 -0.91
C ARG A 436 -2.48 6.71 0.35
N TYR A 437 -1.45 7.54 0.16
CA TYR A 437 -0.79 8.23 1.27
C TYR A 437 -1.74 9.22 1.94
N LEU A 438 -2.49 9.99 1.12
CA LEU A 438 -3.40 11.02 1.61
C LEU A 438 -4.44 10.44 2.57
N MET A 439 -5.10 9.35 2.18
CA MET A 439 -6.07 8.63 3.01
C MET A 439 -5.43 7.91 4.21
N ALA A 440 -4.21 7.38 4.05
CA ALA A 440 -3.49 6.80 5.17
C ALA A 440 -3.14 7.86 6.24
N PHE A 441 -2.85 9.11 5.86
CA PHE A 441 -2.37 10.12 6.79
C PHE A 441 -3.44 11.10 7.32
N GLU A 442 -4.64 11.16 6.72
CA GLU A 442 -5.74 12.01 7.20
C GLU A 442 -6.04 11.86 8.71
N PRO A 443 -6.15 10.63 9.29
CA PRO A 443 -6.50 10.46 10.71
C PRO A 443 -5.39 10.85 11.68
N GLU A 444 -4.19 11.14 11.17
CA GLU A 444 -2.98 11.49 11.93
C GLU A 444 -2.67 12.99 11.90
N LEU A 445 -3.47 13.79 11.17
CA LEU A 445 -3.23 15.22 11.01
C LEU A 445 -3.56 16.00 12.29
N SER A 446 -2.60 16.81 12.73
CA SER A 446 -2.87 17.91 13.67
C SER A 446 -3.62 19.04 12.95
N PRO A 447 -4.43 19.88 13.63
CA PRO A 447 -5.30 20.88 12.97
C PRO A 447 -4.63 21.90 12.03
N ASN A 448 -3.31 22.10 12.14
CA ASN A 448 -2.53 22.99 11.28
C ASN A 448 -1.94 22.27 10.05
N GLN A 449 -1.96 20.94 10.00
CA GLN A 449 -1.38 20.16 8.92
C GLN A 449 -2.33 20.08 7.72
N LYS A 450 -1.77 20.14 6.52
CA LYS A 450 -2.49 20.12 5.24
C LYS A 450 -1.81 19.17 4.26
N LEU A 451 -2.61 18.28 3.70
CA LEU A 451 -2.19 17.33 2.68
C LEU A 451 -2.40 17.91 1.28
N PHE A 452 -1.41 17.68 0.43
CA PHE A 452 -1.43 18.00 -0.99
C PHE A 452 -1.04 16.75 -1.77
N GLY A 453 -1.56 16.60 -2.98
CA GLY A 453 -1.20 15.51 -3.87
C GLY A 453 -1.01 16.00 -5.29
N CYS A 454 -0.19 15.30 -6.07
CA CYS A 454 -0.24 15.42 -7.53
C CYS A 454 0.14 14.13 -8.22
N ASP A 455 -0.45 13.91 -9.39
CA ASP A 455 -0.16 12.76 -10.23
C ASP A 455 -0.22 13.14 -11.72
N VAL A 456 0.53 12.39 -12.54
CA VAL A 456 0.58 12.55 -13.99
C VAL A 456 -0.66 11.97 -14.68
N PHE A 457 -1.27 10.92 -14.10
CA PHE A 457 -2.50 10.35 -14.60
C PHE A 457 -3.69 11.22 -14.20
N ALA A 458 -4.23 11.95 -15.18
CA ALA A 458 -5.33 12.89 -14.98
C ALA A 458 -6.52 12.23 -14.28
N GLU A 459 -6.90 11.00 -14.67
CA GLU A 459 -8.02 10.27 -14.07
C GLU A 459 -7.80 9.93 -12.58
N CYS A 460 -6.56 9.76 -12.14
CA CYS A 460 -6.23 9.53 -10.73
C CYS A 460 -6.28 10.82 -9.93
N ALA A 461 -5.76 11.92 -10.49
CA ALA A 461 -5.82 13.24 -9.87
C ALA A 461 -7.26 13.79 -9.79
N GLU A 462 -8.05 13.62 -10.86
CA GLU A 462 -9.48 13.96 -10.93
C GLU A 462 -10.28 13.15 -9.91
N TRP A 463 -10.11 11.82 -9.86
CA TRP A 463 -10.77 11.00 -8.85
C TRP A 463 -10.44 11.46 -7.42
N CYS A 464 -9.18 11.83 -7.16
CA CYS A 464 -8.78 12.39 -5.87
C CYS A 464 -9.43 13.75 -5.59
N GLN A 465 -9.52 14.66 -6.57
CA GLN A 465 -10.22 15.94 -6.42
C GLN A 465 -11.72 15.74 -6.13
N GLU A 466 -12.33 14.73 -6.75
CA GLU A 466 -13.74 14.39 -6.58
C GLU A 466 -14.04 13.78 -5.20
N ASN A 467 -13.15 12.95 -4.65
CA ASN A 467 -13.44 12.13 -3.47
C ASN A 467 -12.66 12.52 -2.20
N ILE A 468 -11.43 13.05 -2.33
CA ILE A 468 -10.51 13.35 -1.22
C ILE A 468 -10.59 14.84 -0.82
N LYS A 469 -11.71 15.26 -0.22
CA LYS A 469 -11.98 16.70 0.06
C LYS A 469 -11.10 17.34 1.15
N PHE A 470 -10.39 16.54 1.94
CA PHE A 470 -9.48 17.02 2.98
C PHE A 470 -8.07 17.35 2.45
N ALA A 471 -7.75 16.96 1.21
CA ALA A 471 -6.47 17.23 0.57
C ALA A 471 -6.63 18.14 -0.66
N THR A 472 -5.58 18.86 -1.03
CA THR A 472 -5.54 19.63 -2.29
C THR A 472 -4.77 18.83 -3.34
N VAL A 473 -5.49 18.16 -4.25
CA VAL A 473 -4.87 17.36 -5.32
C VAL A 473 -4.90 18.09 -6.67
N LYS A 474 -3.84 17.99 -7.46
CA LYS A 474 -3.71 18.58 -8.80
C LYS A 474 -3.13 17.57 -9.79
N ASN A 475 -3.53 17.62 -11.06
CA ASN A 475 -2.79 16.93 -12.11
C ASN A 475 -1.49 17.70 -12.43
N ASN A 476 -0.43 17.00 -12.80
CA ASN A 476 0.82 17.56 -13.32
C ASN A 476 1.19 16.92 -14.67
N ASP A 477 2.00 17.60 -15.47
CA ASP A 477 2.58 17.01 -16.67
C ASP A 477 3.69 15.98 -16.32
N ILE A 478 4.08 15.14 -17.29
CA ILE A 478 5.19 14.17 -17.17
C ILE A 478 6.56 14.85 -16.95
N GLN A 479 6.67 16.12 -17.34
CA GLN A 479 7.81 16.99 -17.12
C GLN A 479 7.40 18.12 -16.15
N PRO A 480 8.34 18.67 -15.35
CA PRO A 480 8.07 19.83 -14.49
C PRO A 480 7.71 21.09 -15.30
N PRO A 481 7.08 22.10 -14.67
CA PRO A 481 6.97 22.30 -13.21
C PRO A 481 5.74 21.67 -12.55
N LEU A 482 5.88 21.31 -11.27
CA LEU A 482 4.76 21.05 -10.38
C LEU A 482 3.84 22.28 -10.28
N PRO A 483 2.50 22.09 -10.22
CA PRO A 483 1.51 23.17 -10.13
C PRO A 483 1.41 23.78 -8.71
N PHE A 484 2.54 24.03 -8.06
CA PHE A 484 2.69 24.51 -6.70
C PHE A 484 3.71 25.66 -6.61
N GLU A 485 3.62 26.45 -5.55
CA GLU A 485 4.45 27.64 -5.34
C GLU A 485 5.87 27.28 -4.87
N ASN A 486 6.81 28.20 -5.08
CA ASN A 486 8.18 28.06 -4.57
C ASN A 486 8.18 28.04 -3.04
N ASN A 487 9.01 27.21 -2.43
CA ASN A 487 9.14 27.09 -0.98
C ASN A 487 7.82 26.77 -0.24
N GLN A 488 6.87 26.11 -0.90
CA GLN A 488 5.56 25.79 -0.34
C GLN A 488 5.57 24.66 0.70
N PHE A 489 6.41 23.63 0.56
CA PHE A 489 6.28 22.38 1.32
C PHE A 489 7.38 22.15 2.36
N ASP A 490 7.00 21.49 3.46
CA ASP A 490 7.87 21.13 4.57
C ASP A 490 8.35 19.68 4.47
N LEU A 491 7.50 18.83 3.91
CA LEU A 491 7.75 17.43 3.58
C LEU A 491 7.18 17.15 2.18
N ILE A 492 7.96 16.51 1.33
CA ILE A 492 7.52 15.92 0.08
C ILE A 492 7.80 14.42 0.14
N ASN A 493 6.78 13.60 -0.09
CA ASN A 493 6.90 12.16 -0.24
C ASN A 493 6.92 11.85 -1.74
N ALA A 494 7.82 10.97 -2.16
CA ALA A 494 7.95 10.48 -3.53
C ALA A 494 8.25 8.98 -3.50
N ILE A 495 7.26 8.19 -3.07
CA ILE A 495 7.40 6.74 -2.87
C ILE A 495 7.14 6.03 -4.20
N SER A 496 8.16 5.36 -4.74
CA SER A 496 8.14 4.61 -6.00
C SER A 496 7.83 5.48 -7.23
N VAL A 497 8.36 6.71 -7.28
CA VAL A 497 8.21 7.63 -8.42
C VAL A 497 9.45 7.59 -9.31
N PHE A 498 10.62 7.97 -8.75
CA PHE A 498 11.91 8.02 -9.46
C PHE A 498 12.42 6.65 -9.92
N THR A 499 11.75 5.57 -9.54
CA THR A 499 11.98 4.22 -10.07
C THR A 499 11.47 4.01 -11.49
N HIS A 500 10.69 4.96 -12.04
CA HIS A 500 10.09 4.89 -13.37
C HIS A 500 10.47 6.09 -14.26
N LEU A 501 11.54 6.82 -13.92
CA LEU A 501 11.97 8.02 -14.63
C LEU A 501 13.33 7.83 -15.32
N SER A 502 13.45 8.33 -16.55
CA SER A 502 14.74 8.45 -17.26
C SER A 502 15.69 9.41 -16.55
N LEU A 503 16.98 9.36 -16.88
CA LEU A 503 18.01 10.15 -16.19
C LEU A 503 17.71 11.67 -16.22
N ASP A 504 17.34 12.19 -17.38
CA ASP A 504 16.95 13.60 -17.56
C ASP A 504 15.76 13.98 -16.68
N LEU A 505 14.72 13.15 -16.68
CA LEU A 505 13.54 13.38 -15.83
C LEU A 505 13.93 13.35 -14.35
N GLN A 506 14.90 12.55 -13.92
CA GLN A 506 15.36 12.56 -12.53
C GLN A 506 15.99 13.89 -12.15
N HIS A 507 16.86 14.45 -13.01
CA HIS A 507 17.46 15.76 -12.77
C HIS A 507 16.41 16.89 -12.80
N LEU A 508 15.51 16.87 -13.78
CA LEU A 508 14.41 17.84 -13.91
C LEU A 508 13.48 17.82 -12.68
N TRP A 509 13.06 16.64 -12.23
CA TRP A 509 12.19 16.51 -11.05
C TRP A 509 12.92 16.77 -9.73
N ALA A 510 14.20 16.40 -9.60
CA ALA A 510 15.01 16.77 -8.44
C ALA A 510 15.10 18.31 -8.29
N TRP A 511 15.26 19.01 -9.41
CA TRP A 511 15.24 20.47 -9.47
C TRP A 511 13.89 21.04 -9.01
N ASP A 512 12.78 20.56 -9.57
CA ASP A 512 11.47 21.15 -9.27
C ASP A 512 10.98 20.84 -7.84
N ILE A 513 11.29 19.64 -7.33
CA ILE A 513 11.10 19.29 -5.92
C ILE A 513 11.93 20.21 -5.01
N TYR A 514 13.17 20.55 -5.39
CA TYR A 514 13.96 21.54 -4.65
C TYR A 514 13.32 22.93 -4.69
N ARG A 515 12.72 23.35 -5.83
CA ARG A 515 11.99 24.63 -5.93
C ARG A 515 10.81 24.70 -4.97
N VAL A 516 9.96 23.66 -4.93
CA VAL A 516 8.74 23.68 -4.11
C VAL A 516 8.97 23.36 -2.62
N LEU A 517 10.09 22.75 -2.25
CA LEU A 517 10.49 22.60 -0.84
C LEU A 517 10.92 23.93 -0.22
N ARG A 518 10.51 24.21 1.02
CA ARG A 518 11.05 25.33 1.80
C ARG A 518 12.50 25.06 2.22
N PRO A 519 13.32 26.10 2.52
CA PRO A 519 14.62 25.91 3.17
C PRO A 519 14.49 25.09 4.46
N GLY A 520 15.32 24.05 4.61
CA GLY A 520 15.22 23.07 5.70
C GLY A 520 14.14 21.99 5.54
N GLY A 521 13.29 22.07 4.51
CA GLY A 521 12.27 21.07 4.19
C GLY A 521 12.84 19.73 3.72
N ILE A 522 12.04 18.67 3.84
CA ILE A 522 12.46 17.26 3.71
C ILE A 522 11.86 16.61 2.46
N LEU A 523 12.70 15.90 1.70
CA LEU A 523 12.27 14.96 0.66
C LEU A 523 12.44 13.53 1.21
N PHE A 524 11.33 12.78 1.23
CA PHE A 524 11.25 11.38 1.62
C PHE A 524 10.92 10.56 0.37
N MET A 525 11.90 9.83 -0.17
CA MET A 525 11.81 9.23 -1.51
C MET A 525 12.39 7.83 -1.56
N THR A 526 11.89 6.98 -2.46
CA THR A 526 12.45 5.63 -2.68
C THR A 526 13.03 5.47 -4.08
N LEU A 527 14.08 4.64 -4.20
CA LEU A 527 14.75 4.27 -5.46
C LEU A 527 15.04 2.77 -5.49
N HIS A 528 15.24 2.18 -6.66
CA HIS A 528 15.81 0.85 -6.76
C HIS A 528 17.32 0.93 -6.49
N GLY A 529 17.74 0.46 -5.31
CA GLY A 529 19.15 0.34 -4.96
C GLY A 529 19.86 -0.80 -5.71
N PRO A 530 21.16 -1.01 -5.43
CA PRO A 530 21.98 -1.99 -6.17
C PRO A 530 21.46 -3.43 -6.16
N GLN A 531 20.63 -3.81 -5.19
CA GLN A 531 19.98 -5.12 -5.10
C GLN A 531 19.06 -5.43 -6.29
N PHE A 532 18.61 -4.42 -7.05
CA PHE A 532 17.79 -4.61 -8.24
C PHE A 532 18.61 -4.82 -9.53
N PHE A 533 19.92 -4.55 -9.54
CA PHE A 533 20.76 -4.77 -10.72
C PHE A 533 20.66 -6.19 -11.30
N PRO A 534 20.69 -7.30 -10.52
CA PRO A 534 20.57 -8.64 -11.08
C PRO A 534 19.24 -8.87 -11.81
N ILE A 535 18.13 -8.42 -11.21
CA ILE A 535 16.78 -8.57 -11.77
C ILE A 535 16.70 -7.82 -13.12
N VAL A 536 17.14 -6.57 -13.12
CA VAL A 536 17.09 -5.68 -14.30
C VAL A 536 18.06 -6.15 -15.38
N TYR A 537 19.25 -6.62 -14.99
CA TYR A 537 20.23 -7.23 -15.91
C TYR A 537 19.71 -8.53 -16.54
N ASP A 538 19.00 -9.38 -15.80
CA ASP A 538 18.43 -10.62 -16.34
C ASP A 538 17.35 -10.33 -17.40
N VAL A 539 16.50 -9.32 -17.21
CA VAL A 539 15.49 -8.94 -18.22
C VAL A 539 16.17 -8.36 -19.47
N PHE A 540 17.17 -7.50 -19.31
CA PHE A 540 18.01 -7.05 -20.43
C PHE A 540 18.64 -8.22 -21.20
N ARG A 541 19.26 -9.18 -20.47
CA ARG A 541 19.92 -10.34 -21.07
C ARG A 541 18.96 -11.33 -21.75
N SER A 542 17.69 -11.31 -21.36
CA SER A 542 16.63 -12.15 -21.94
C SER A 542 16.07 -11.59 -23.26
N GLY A 543 16.45 -10.37 -23.66
CA GLY A 543 15.94 -9.71 -24.87
C GLY A 543 14.51 -9.18 -24.75
N ASN A 544 13.98 -9.08 -23.53
CA ASN A 544 12.63 -8.62 -23.21
C ASN A 544 12.61 -7.13 -22.78
N SER A 545 13.47 -6.32 -23.40
CA SER A 545 13.52 -4.86 -23.23
C SER A 545 13.48 -4.19 -24.60
N HIS A 546 12.59 -3.22 -24.76
CA HIS A 546 12.49 -2.37 -25.94
C HIS A 546 13.65 -1.35 -25.98
N ILE A 547 13.94 -0.70 -24.84
CA ILE A 547 15.10 0.19 -24.65
C ILE A 547 15.84 -0.24 -23.37
N ALA A 548 17.16 -0.14 -23.40
CA ALA A 548 18.04 -0.42 -22.27
C ALA A 548 19.29 0.46 -22.31
N GLU A 549 19.46 1.32 -21.32
CA GLU A 549 20.48 2.36 -21.28
C GLU A 549 21.18 2.35 -19.92
N MET A 550 22.51 2.33 -19.92
CA MET A 550 23.32 2.33 -18.71
C MET A 550 24.31 3.48 -18.78
N TYR A 551 24.32 4.31 -17.74
CA TYR A 551 25.07 5.56 -17.66
C TYR A 551 26.08 5.51 -16.51
N SER A 552 27.28 6.04 -16.76
CA SER A 552 28.25 6.34 -15.71
C SER A 552 28.03 7.77 -15.22
N ILE A 553 28.00 7.99 -13.91
CA ILE A 553 27.73 9.28 -13.26
C ILE A 553 28.78 9.50 -12.17
N GLY A 554 29.63 10.50 -12.35
CA GLY A 554 30.85 10.64 -11.53
C GLY A 554 31.86 9.51 -11.79
N GLU A 555 32.79 9.30 -10.86
CA GLU A 555 33.87 8.29 -11.00
C GLU A 555 33.38 6.84 -10.85
N GLU A 556 32.41 6.59 -9.97
CA GLU A 556 31.95 5.21 -9.62
C GLU A 556 30.43 5.01 -9.72
N GLY A 557 29.65 6.03 -10.07
CA GLY A 557 28.20 5.91 -10.15
C GLY A 557 27.74 5.21 -11.43
N LEU A 558 26.85 4.23 -11.29
CA LEU A 558 26.04 3.68 -12.37
C LEU A 558 24.56 4.00 -12.17
N PHE A 559 23.89 4.34 -13.27
CA PHE A 559 22.45 4.43 -13.42
C PHE A 559 22.02 3.52 -14.58
N LEU A 560 20.97 2.72 -14.41
CA LEU A 560 20.47 1.79 -15.43
C LEU A 560 18.98 2.00 -15.62
N TYR A 561 18.56 2.25 -16.86
CA TYR A 561 17.19 2.49 -17.29
C TYR A 561 16.75 1.41 -18.28
N LEU A 562 15.59 0.81 -18.05
CA LEU A 562 14.92 -0.10 -18.99
C LEU A 562 13.52 0.40 -19.31
N ASP A 563 13.10 0.18 -20.56
CA ASP A 563 11.70 0.15 -20.99
C ASP A 563 11.41 -1.23 -21.61
N HIS A 564 10.34 -1.88 -21.15
CA HIS A 564 9.96 -3.24 -21.50
C HIS A 564 8.94 -3.35 -22.65
N GLN A 565 8.22 -2.28 -23.01
CA GLN A 565 7.09 -2.39 -23.97
C GLN A 565 7.05 -1.31 -25.06
N GLY A 566 7.92 -0.29 -25.03
CA GLY A 566 7.95 0.74 -26.06
C GLY A 566 6.78 1.72 -26.01
N GLU A 567 6.29 2.00 -24.81
CA GLU A 567 5.28 3.03 -24.59
C GLU A 567 5.86 4.40 -24.95
N THR A 568 5.27 5.06 -25.95
CA THR A 568 5.82 6.28 -26.57
C THR A 568 5.70 7.54 -25.71
N ASP A 569 5.11 7.43 -24.52
CA ASP A 569 4.85 8.55 -23.59
C ASP A 569 5.73 8.53 -22.33
N GLY A 570 6.48 7.44 -22.09
CA GLY A 570 7.34 7.29 -20.92
C GLY A 570 6.59 7.16 -19.59
N GLN A 571 5.31 6.79 -19.59
CA GLN A 571 4.46 6.85 -18.38
C GLN A 571 4.36 5.54 -17.57
N GLY A 572 4.89 4.43 -18.08
CA GLY A 572 4.55 3.11 -17.54
C GLY A 572 5.26 2.73 -16.24
N GLN A 573 4.54 2.85 -15.13
CA GLN A 573 4.90 2.29 -13.82
C GLN A 573 5.17 0.76 -13.85
N HIS A 574 4.69 0.05 -14.88
CA HIS A 574 4.87 -1.40 -15.10
C HIS A 574 5.82 -1.74 -16.25
N THR A 575 6.24 -0.76 -17.04
CA THR A 575 7.07 -0.96 -18.23
C THR A 575 8.47 -0.36 -18.07
N ILE A 576 8.65 0.62 -17.18
CA ILE A 576 9.91 1.31 -16.95
C ILE A 576 10.52 0.93 -15.60
N ALA A 577 11.83 0.67 -15.60
CA ALA A 577 12.61 0.45 -14.38
C ALA A 577 13.96 1.21 -14.42
N ALA A 578 14.16 2.06 -13.42
CA ALA A 578 15.39 2.80 -13.17
C ALA A 578 16.09 2.29 -11.90
N VAL A 579 17.41 1.99 -11.97
CA VAL A 579 18.25 1.45 -10.88
C VAL A 579 19.48 2.31 -10.65
N HIS A 580 19.82 2.54 -9.38
CA HIS A 580 20.87 3.45 -8.95
C HIS A 580 21.93 2.76 -8.10
N THR A 581 23.19 3.09 -8.37
CA THR A 581 24.24 3.02 -7.35
C THR A 581 24.11 4.18 -6.34
N PRO A 582 24.70 4.06 -5.15
CA PRO A 582 24.68 5.12 -4.15
C PRO A 582 25.34 6.41 -4.66
N THR A 583 26.44 6.28 -5.41
CA THR A 583 27.19 7.39 -6.00
C THR A 583 26.37 8.12 -7.08
N ALA A 584 25.73 7.39 -8.00
CA ALA A 584 24.86 7.99 -9.02
C ALA A 584 23.71 8.78 -8.40
N TYR A 585 23.07 8.24 -7.36
CA TYR A 585 22.05 8.96 -6.59
C TYR A 585 22.62 10.22 -5.89
N GLN A 586 23.80 10.14 -5.31
CA GLN A 586 24.45 11.29 -4.65
C GLN A 586 24.72 12.43 -5.63
N GLU A 587 25.12 12.13 -6.86
CA GLU A 587 25.30 13.14 -7.91
C GLU A 587 23.99 13.76 -8.38
N ILE A 588 22.98 12.94 -8.72
CA ILE A 588 21.66 13.41 -9.19
C ILE A 588 21.00 14.35 -8.17
N PHE A 589 21.10 14.02 -6.87
CA PHE A 589 20.49 14.78 -5.78
C PHE A 589 21.47 15.65 -4.99
N SER A 590 22.65 15.94 -5.54
CA SER A 590 23.77 16.65 -4.87
C SER A 590 23.42 18.04 -4.31
N MET A 591 22.35 18.67 -4.82
CA MET A 591 21.77 19.91 -4.32
C MET A 591 21.12 19.79 -2.93
N PHE A 592 20.81 18.56 -2.48
CA PHE A 592 20.22 18.29 -1.17
C PHE A 592 21.29 17.85 -0.17
N LYS A 593 21.09 18.21 1.09
CA LYS A 593 21.81 17.59 2.19
C LYS A 593 21.27 16.17 2.40
N HIS A 594 22.12 15.17 2.17
CA HIS A 594 21.79 13.77 2.41
C HIS A 594 21.75 13.48 3.92
N ILE A 595 20.56 13.21 4.47
CA ILE A 595 20.39 12.96 5.92
C ILE A 595 20.56 11.49 6.24
N LYS A 596 19.85 10.60 5.54
CA LYS A 596 19.89 9.16 5.80
C LYS A 596 19.45 8.33 4.61
N ARG A 597 20.09 7.17 4.44
CA ARG A 597 19.70 6.09 3.52
C ARG A 597 19.33 4.86 4.34
N PHE A 598 18.29 4.15 3.95
CA PHE A 598 17.88 2.86 4.47
C PHE A 598 17.85 1.87 3.29
N PRO A 599 18.92 1.07 3.09
CA PRO A 599 18.93 0.07 2.03
C PRO A 599 17.91 -1.03 2.31
N GLN A 600 17.24 -1.54 1.26
CA GLN A 600 16.21 -2.58 1.37
C GLN A 600 15.13 -2.24 2.42
N SER A 601 14.48 -1.09 2.26
CA SER A 601 13.45 -0.62 3.19
C SER A 601 12.18 -1.48 3.12
N ASN A 602 11.36 -1.43 4.17
CA ASN A 602 10.04 -2.07 4.20
C ASN A 602 9.01 -1.36 3.27
N LEU A 603 9.42 -0.35 2.50
CA LEU A 603 8.57 0.33 1.52
C LEU A 603 8.83 -0.20 0.11
N ALA A 604 7.78 -0.13 -0.72
CA ALA A 604 7.83 -0.38 -2.16
C ALA A 604 8.67 -1.62 -2.55
N ASN A 605 8.35 -2.77 -1.94
CA ASN A 605 8.94 -4.08 -2.23
C ASN A 605 10.48 -4.15 -2.07
N GLY A 606 11.05 -3.50 -1.05
CA GLY A 606 12.50 -3.57 -0.80
C GLY A 606 13.31 -2.51 -1.54
N GLN A 607 12.67 -1.45 -2.02
CA GLN A 607 13.38 -0.26 -2.51
C GLN A 607 14.21 0.39 -1.41
N ASP A 608 15.29 1.06 -1.81
CA ASP A 608 16.09 1.89 -0.90
C ASP A 608 15.32 3.17 -0.59
N LEU A 609 15.20 3.51 0.69
CA LEU A 609 14.60 4.76 1.13
C LEU A 609 15.68 5.80 1.42
N TYR A 610 15.44 7.03 0.98
CA TYR A 610 16.32 8.18 1.16
C TYR A 610 15.56 9.33 1.82
N ILE A 611 16.20 9.95 2.81
CA ILE A 611 15.73 11.17 3.45
C ILE A 611 16.75 12.27 3.16
N LEU A 612 16.29 13.27 2.43
CA LEU A 612 17.03 14.41 1.92
C LEU A 612 16.49 15.70 2.54
N GLN A 613 17.34 16.72 2.71
CA GLN A 613 16.95 18.02 3.24
C GLN A 613 17.43 19.14 2.32
N LYS A 614 16.54 20.08 1.96
CA LYS A 614 16.94 21.33 1.31
C LYS A 614 17.78 22.16 2.30
N PRO A 615 18.98 22.65 1.95
CA PRO A 615 19.79 23.46 2.86
C PRO A 615 19.06 24.68 3.43
N ILE A 616 19.40 25.08 4.66
CA ILE A 616 18.81 26.25 5.32
C ILE A 616 19.43 27.55 4.77
N SER A 617 20.68 27.49 4.32
CA SER A 617 21.44 28.58 3.70
C SER A 617 22.25 28.01 2.52
N GLY A 618 21.91 28.40 1.29
CA GLY A 618 22.70 28.03 0.10
C GLY A 618 21.98 28.12 -1.25
N SER A 619 22.67 28.74 -2.21
CA SER A 619 22.59 28.63 -3.67
C SER A 619 21.26 28.88 -4.40
N LEU A 620 21.30 29.77 -5.41
CA LEU A 620 20.39 29.65 -6.56
C LEU A 620 20.66 28.33 -7.29
N VAL A 621 19.58 27.71 -7.72
CA VAL A 621 19.60 26.53 -8.58
C VAL A 621 18.92 26.93 -9.88
N ALA A 622 19.65 26.96 -11.00
CA ALA A 622 19.07 27.40 -12.27
C ALA A 622 18.11 26.37 -12.86
N GLN A 623 16.97 26.84 -13.38
CA GLN A 623 16.03 25.99 -14.12
C GLN A 623 16.69 25.43 -15.39
N PRO A 624 16.63 24.10 -15.61
CA PRO A 624 16.77 23.52 -16.94
C PRO A 624 15.43 23.69 -17.69
N ILE A 625 15.42 24.24 -18.91
CA ILE A 625 14.19 24.39 -19.71
C ILE A 625 14.05 23.33 -20.80
N ASN A 626 12.85 22.76 -20.83
CA ASN A 626 12.36 21.77 -21.78
C ASN A 626 12.49 22.15 -23.28
N ILE A 627 12.93 21.20 -24.12
CA ILE A 627 12.88 21.32 -25.59
C ILE A 627 11.55 20.75 -26.09
N LYS A 628 10.69 21.58 -26.71
CA LYS A 628 9.66 21.06 -27.61
C LYS A 628 10.28 20.75 -28.97
N SER A 629 10.62 19.49 -29.21
CA SER A 629 10.98 19.02 -30.55
C SER A 629 9.73 18.91 -31.43
N GLU A 630 9.41 19.98 -32.17
CA GLU A 630 8.42 19.91 -33.27
C GLU A 630 8.96 19.11 -34.47
N VAL A 631 9.28 17.84 -34.26
CA VAL A 631 9.48 16.87 -35.34
C VAL A 631 8.12 16.28 -35.69
N ARG A 632 7.37 16.97 -36.56
CA ARG A 632 6.19 16.41 -37.22
C ARG A 632 6.61 15.24 -38.12
N SER A 633 6.73 14.04 -37.57
CA SER A 633 6.72 12.83 -38.38
C SER A 633 5.30 12.62 -38.91
N GLN A 634 5.07 12.88 -40.19
CA GLN A 634 3.84 12.50 -40.86
C GLN A 634 3.77 10.96 -40.95
N LYS A 635 3.17 10.32 -39.94
CA LYS A 635 2.55 9.00 -40.11
C LYS A 635 1.06 9.22 -40.30
N SER A 636 0.63 9.03 -41.55
CA SER A 636 -0.77 9.13 -41.97
C SER A 636 -1.68 8.20 -41.17
N ASP A 637 -2.85 8.70 -40.79
CA ASP A 637 -3.94 7.89 -40.25
C ASP A 637 -4.29 6.73 -41.20
N ILE A 638 -4.19 5.49 -40.69
CA ILE A 638 -4.88 4.33 -41.25
C ILE A 638 -5.58 3.62 -40.10
N ASN A 639 -6.78 4.10 -39.78
CA ASN A 639 -7.72 3.38 -38.94
C ASN A 639 -8.81 2.73 -39.81
N ASN A 640 -9.26 1.56 -39.37
CA ASN A 640 -10.40 0.78 -39.89
C ASN A 640 -10.29 0.19 -41.30
N PHE A 641 -10.15 -1.14 -41.39
CA PHE A 641 -11.09 -1.94 -42.17
C PHE A 641 -11.31 -3.34 -41.58
N SER A 642 -12.48 -3.55 -40.99
CA SER A 642 -12.95 -4.87 -40.57
C SER A 642 -13.78 -5.54 -41.67
N LYS A 643 -13.43 -6.80 -41.99
CA LYS A 643 -14.28 -7.85 -42.62
C LYS A 643 -14.92 -7.57 -44.00
N LYS A 644 -14.38 -8.29 -44.99
CA LYS A 644 -15.07 -9.06 -46.06
C LYS A 644 -16.25 -8.42 -46.83
N LYS A 645 -15.99 -8.35 -48.15
CA LYS A 645 -16.75 -8.96 -49.27
C LYS A 645 -17.45 -8.03 -50.27
N ASP A 646 -17.36 -8.51 -51.51
CA ASP A 646 -18.20 -8.31 -52.70
C ASP A 646 -17.97 -7.09 -53.64
N ALA A 647 -17.41 -7.45 -54.81
CA ALA A 647 -17.82 -7.06 -56.17
C ALA A 647 -17.44 -5.69 -56.79
N GLU A 648 -16.49 -5.78 -57.73
CA GLU A 648 -16.57 -5.37 -59.14
C GLU A 648 -16.99 -3.94 -59.58
N ASN A 649 -16.12 -3.38 -60.44
CA ASN A 649 -16.41 -2.48 -61.57
C ASN A 649 -17.08 -1.11 -61.32
N ILE A 650 -16.35 -0.04 -61.65
CA ILE A 650 -16.56 0.72 -62.90
C ILE A 650 -15.41 1.71 -63.15
N THR A 651 -14.84 1.63 -64.37
CA THR A 651 -13.84 2.57 -64.88
C THR A 651 -14.53 3.68 -65.68
N LYS A 652 -14.28 4.98 -65.40
CA LYS A 652 -13.92 6.05 -66.38
C LYS A 652 -14.15 7.51 -65.90
N LYS A 653 -13.05 8.29 -65.98
CA LYS A 653 -12.92 9.52 -66.80
C LYS A 653 -13.76 10.76 -66.41
N ILE A 654 -13.09 11.87 -66.06
CA ILE A 654 -12.91 13.07 -66.92
C ILE A 654 -11.99 14.11 -66.21
N THR A 655 -11.19 14.82 -67.01
CA THR A 655 -10.25 15.90 -66.69
C THR A 655 -10.91 17.25 -66.38
N GLY A 656 -10.30 18.12 -65.57
CA GLY A 656 -10.84 19.47 -65.33
C GLY A 656 -9.99 20.39 -64.42
N ASP A 657 -8.89 20.87 -64.97
CA ASP A 657 -8.05 22.03 -64.60
C ASP A 657 -8.63 23.22 -63.78
N ILE A 658 -7.69 23.91 -63.09
CA ILE A 658 -7.54 25.38 -62.88
C ILE A 658 -7.97 26.08 -61.56
N ASN A 659 -6.94 26.75 -60.99
CA ASN A 659 -6.85 28.04 -60.26
C ASN A 659 -6.67 28.17 -58.74
N LEU A 660 -5.81 29.17 -58.44
CA LEU A 660 -5.32 29.66 -57.15
C LEU A 660 -6.06 30.93 -56.67
N GLU A 661 -5.68 31.35 -55.45
CA GLU A 661 -5.57 32.72 -54.92
C GLU A 661 -6.63 33.29 -53.93
N LEU A 662 -6.07 33.61 -52.73
CA LEU A 662 -6.19 34.85 -51.94
C LEU A 662 -7.40 35.14 -51.00
N LEU A 663 -7.05 35.12 -49.70
CA LEU A 663 -7.24 36.18 -48.68
C LEU A 663 -8.65 36.77 -48.41
N ASN A 664 -9.17 36.61 -47.18
CA ASN A 664 -9.11 37.66 -46.12
C ASN A 664 -9.92 37.40 -44.82
N ASN A 665 -9.24 37.61 -43.68
CA ASN A 665 -9.61 38.43 -42.52
C ASN A 665 -10.69 38.11 -41.44
N ASN A 666 -10.23 38.36 -40.20
CA ASN A 666 -10.87 38.99 -39.02
C ASN A 666 -11.68 38.18 -37.99
N LEU A 667 -11.28 38.36 -36.71
CA LEU A 667 -12.07 38.77 -35.52
C LEU A 667 -11.12 38.71 -34.29
N GLU A 668 -10.59 39.85 -33.82
CA GLU A 668 -11.11 40.77 -32.78
C GLU A 668 -10.84 40.37 -31.31
N ILE A 669 -10.30 41.32 -30.55
CA ILE A 669 -9.89 41.22 -29.13
C ILE A 669 -10.69 42.24 -28.33
N ASN A 670 -11.18 41.87 -27.14
CA ASN A 670 -11.76 42.82 -26.18
C ASN A 670 -10.98 42.83 -24.86
N ASN A 671 -10.58 44.02 -24.42
CA ASN A 671 -9.90 44.28 -23.16
C ASN A 671 -10.89 44.68 -22.05
N PHE A 672 -10.59 44.31 -20.81
CA PHE A 672 -10.93 45.15 -19.65
C PHE A 672 -9.84 45.04 -18.57
N LEU A 673 -9.28 46.19 -18.18
CA LEU A 673 -8.38 46.34 -17.04
C LEU A 673 -9.16 46.83 -15.81
N LYS A 674 -8.80 46.33 -14.64
CA LYS A 674 -8.77 47.13 -13.41
C LYS A 674 -7.63 46.66 -12.50
N THR A 675 -6.89 47.61 -11.97
CA THR A 675 -5.73 47.43 -11.10
C THR A 675 -6.10 47.67 -9.65
N GLU A 676 -5.42 46.98 -8.73
CA GLU A 676 -5.12 47.49 -7.40
C GLU A 676 -3.73 46.98 -6.97
N ASN A 677 -2.98 47.84 -6.27
CA ASN A 677 -1.57 47.60 -5.94
C ASN A 677 -1.42 46.86 -4.59
N VAL A 678 -0.62 45.80 -4.57
CA VAL A 678 0.15 45.40 -3.38
C VAL A 678 1.58 45.18 -3.82
N GLY A 679 2.52 45.92 -3.21
CA GLY A 679 3.93 45.85 -3.59
C GLY A 679 4.58 44.55 -3.13
N ASN A 680 5.29 43.88 -4.03
CA ASN A 680 6.23 42.81 -3.74
C ASN A 680 7.52 43.05 -4.52
N ALA A 681 8.67 42.72 -3.92
CA ALA A 681 9.92 42.67 -4.63
C ALA A 681 9.87 41.52 -5.66
N THR A 682 10.11 41.83 -6.93
CA THR A 682 10.19 40.84 -8.00
C THR A 682 11.58 40.23 -8.03
N GLU A 683 11.70 38.97 -7.61
CA GLU A 683 12.81 38.13 -8.05
C GLU A 683 12.57 37.78 -9.53
N GLU A 684 13.44 38.25 -10.44
CA GLU A 684 13.39 37.87 -11.84
C GLU A 684 13.85 36.41 -11.99
N ILE A 685 12.89 35.50 -12.24
CA ILE A 685 13.18 34.13 -12.63
C ILE A 685 13.67 34.16 -14.09
N VAL A 686 14.99 34.19 -14.27
CA VAL A 686 15.63 33.99 -15.58
C VAL A 686 15.55 32.51 -15.95
N GLY A 687 14.48 32.15 -16.66
CA GLY A 687 14.41 30.87 -17.36
C GLY A 687 15.48 30.78 -18.46
N LYS A 688 16.12 29.61 -18.62
CA LYS A 688 17.17 29.36 -19.62
C LYS A 688 16.89 28.08 -20.39
N GLU A 689 16.70 28.20 -21.71
CA GLU A 689 16.50 27.08 -22.64
C GLU A 689 17.56 25.98 -22.44
N ILE A 690 17.19 24.69 -22.56
CA ILE A 690 18.21 23.68 -22.92
C ILE A 690 18.69 24.10 -24.30
N GLU A 691 19.89 24.66 -24.33
CA GLU A 691 20.49 25.11 -25.56
C GLU A 691 21.07 23.90 -26.31
N VAL A 692 20.47 23.63 -27.47
CA VAL A 692 20.89 22.58 -28.40
C VAL A 692 21.80 23.19 -29.45
N GLU A 693 23.11 22.95 -29.34
CA GLU A 693 24.05 23.34 -30.39
C GLU A 693 24.00 22.30 -31.52
N LYS A 694 23.45 22.70 -32.67
CA LYS A 694 23.46 21.93 -33.93
C LYS A 694 24.76 22.16 -34.68
N ILE A 695 25.57 21.11 -34.83
CA ILE A 695 26.85 21.18 -35.51
C ILE A 695 26.78 20.44 -36.84
N LEU A 696 26.81 21.19 -37.95
CA LEU A 696 26.84 20.63 -39.29
C LEU A 696 28.27 20.19 -39.66
N ILE A 697 28.46 18.93 -40.03
CA ILE A 697 29.75 18.38 -40.40
C ILE A 697 29.87 18.32 -41.93
N SER A 698 30.70 19.17 -42.51
CA SER A 698 31.10 19.11 -43.93
C SER A 698 32.58 18.71 -44.06
N ASP A 699 32.87 17.86 -45.04
CA ASP A 699 34.21 17.30 -45.22
C ASP A 699 35.06 18.07 -46.25
N ASN A 700 36.38 18.01 -46.08
CA ASN A 700 37.39 18.61 -46.95
C ASN A 700 38.60 17.66 -47.08
N GLY A 701 38.41 16.53 -47.76
CA GLY A 701 39.46 15.93 -48.61
C GLY A 701 40.37 14.84 -48.03
N GLU A 702 40.10 13.61 -48.48
CA GLU A 702 41.04 12.56 -48.94
C GLU A 702 41.97 11.80 -47.95
N GLY A 703 41.96 10.46 -48.10
CA GLY A 703 42.90 9.51 -47.49
C GLY A 703 42.50 8.05 -47.74
N GLU A 704 43.13 7.38 -48.72
CA GLU A 704 42.77 6.03 -49.17
C GLU A 704 43.16 4.89 -48.21
N ASN A 705 42.27 3.90 -48.02
CA ASN A 705 42.45 2.47 -48.40
C ASN A 705 41.57 1.55 -47.54
N LEU A 706 40.86 0.61 -48.18
CA LEU A 706 40.12 -0.45 -47.49
C LEU A 706 40.30 -1.80 -48.21
N SER A 707 40.82 -2.76 -47.47
CA SER A 707 41.17 -4.10 -47.93
C SER A 707 39.98 -5.07 -47.95
N GLU A 708 39.98 -5.92 -48.98
CA GLU A 708 39.53 -7.32 -49.02
C GLU A 708 38.32 -7.75 -48.16
N LYS A 709 37.27 -8.25 -48.85
CA LYS A 709 36.33 -9.20 -48.25
C LYS A 709 36.08 -10.38 -49.19
N ILE A 710 36.48 -11.57 -48.74
CA ILE A 710 36.27 -12.85 -49.40
C ILE A 710 34.90 -13.42 -49.00
N LEU A 711 34.14 -13.88 -50.00
CA LEU A 711 33.25 -15.07 -50.10
C LEU A 711 32.53 -15.61 -48.82
N SER A 712 31.32 -16.18 -48.89
CA SER A 712 30.67 -16.92 -49.99
C SER A 712 29.17 -17.16 -49.69
N ASP A 713 28.39 -17.38 -50.76
CA ASP A 713 27.21 -18.27 -50.86
C ASP A 713 25.95 -17.98 -49.99
N SER A 714 24.69 -18.08 -50.46
CA SER A 714 24.10 -18.37 -51.79
C SER A 714 22.59 -17.97 -51.76
N GLN A 715 21.78 -17.94 -52.84
CA GLN A 715 21.97 -18.35 -54.24
C GLN A 715 21.07 -17.51 -55.21
N THR A 716 21.06 -17.91 -56.48
CA THR A 716 20.14 -17.64 -57.62
C THR A 716 18.64 -17.46 -57.30
N LYS A 717 17.79 -16.74 -58.07
CA LYS A 717 17.74 -16.36 -59.52
C LYS A 717 16.60 -15.29 -59.68
N GLU A 718 16.38 -14.50 -60.74
CA GLU A 718 16.80 -14.53 -62.15
C GLU A 718 16.65 -13.12 -62.82
N GLN A 719 17.60 -12.75 -63.68
CA GLN A 719 17.50 -11.89 -64.88
C GLN A 719 16.66 -10.57 -64.92
N LEU A 720 17.36 -9.47 -65.22
CA LEU A 720 17.14 -8.72 -66.47
C LEU A 720 18.41 -7.91 -66.86
N THR A 721 18.83 -8.01 -68.11
CA THR A 721 20.09 -7.42 -68.63
C THR A 721 19.84 -6.41 -69.75
N THR A 722 20.50 -5.25 -69.73
CA THR A 722 20.93 -4.54 -70.95
C THR A 722 22.00 -3.46 -70.68
N GLN A 723 23.20 -3.71 -71.22
CA GLN A 723 24.06 -2.84 -72.06
C GLN A 723 24.14 -1.32 -71.79
N VAL A 724 25.29 -0.76 -71.37
CA VAL A 724 26.58 -0.51 -72.07
C VAL A 724 26.66 0.85 -72.79
N GLY A 725 27.67 1.66 -72.45
CA GLY A 725 28.03 2.91 -73.17
C GLY A 725 29.24 3.64 -72.54
N ASN A 726 30.46 3.31 -72.98
CA ASN A 726 31.69 4.07 -72.68
C ASN A 726 31.87 5.26 -73.65
N ILE A 727 32.70 6.27 -73.29
CA ILE A 727 33.77 6.94 -74.09
C ILE A 727 34.17 8.32 -73.46
N PRO A 728 35.44 8.79 -73.57
CA PRO A 728 36.15 9.35 -72.39
C PRO A 728 36.98 10.65 -72.60
N LEU A 729 37.75 11.02 -71.55
CA LEU A 729 39.06 11.73 -71.55
C LEU A 729 39.19 13.19 -72.07
N SER A 730 39.78 14.07 -71.25
CA SER A 730 41.02 14.81 -71.60
C SER A 730 41.70 15.44 -70.36
N ASN A 731 43.01 15.70 -70.45
CA ASN A 731 43.90 16.19 -69.39
C ASN A 731 43.97 17.74 -69.35
N ASP A 732 44.43 18.37 -68.25
CA ASP A 732 45.85 18.82 -68.14
C ASP A 732 46.21 19.75 -66.94
N VAL A 733 47.46 19.60 -66.47
CA VAL A 733 48.39 20.62 -65.89
C VAL A 733 48.18 21.24 -64.48
N LYS A 734 48.93 20.67 -63.53
CA LYS A 734 49.93 21.28 -62.59
C LYS A 734 49.60 22.50 -61.67
N THR A 735 49.54 22.19 -60.38
CA THR A 735 50.35 22.73 -59.25
C THR A 735 50.78 24.22 -59.24
N GLY A 736 50.32 24.95 -58.22
CA GLY A 736 50.96 26.16 -57.70
C GLY A 736 50.76 26.29 -56.19
N ASN A 737 51.84 26.37 -55.40
CA ASN A 737 51.79 26.64 -53.95
C ASN A 737 51.40 28.09 -53.68
N LEU A 738 50.61 28.36 -52.63
CA LEU A 738 50.83 29.49 -51.71
C LEU A 738 50.01 29.38 -50.41
N SER A 739 50.67 29.80 -49.33
CA SER A 739 50.34 29.72 -47.91
C SER A 739 49.07 30.43 -47.42
N GLU A 740 48.50 29.89 -46.35
CA GLU A 740 47.89 30.57 -45.19
C GLU A 740 47.27 31.97 -45.37
N LYS A 741 45.94 32.02 -45.41
CA LYS A 741 45.15 32.96 -44.58
C LYS A 741 43.73 32.44 -44.35
N VAL A 742 43.23 32.66 -43.14
CA VAL A 742 41.99 32.07 -42.59
C VAL A 742 40.80 33.05 -42.70
N PHE A 743 39.58 32.52 -42.53
CA PHE A 743 38.25 33.17 -42.46
C PHE A 743 37.59 33.43 -43.83
N CYS A 744 36.28 33.21 -44.00
CA CYS A 744 35.17 32.94 -43.07
C CYS A 744 34.15 32.00 -43.78
N GLU A 745 33.12 31.36 -43.21
CA GLU A 745 32.35 31.60 -41.97
C GLU A 745 31.97 30.26 -41.31
N SER A 746 32.47 29.96 -40.11
CA SER A 746 31.86 28.93 -39.25
C SER A 746 30.82 29.60 -38.36
N HIS A 747 29.58 29.12 -38.41
CA HIS A 747 28.51 29.59 -37.52
C HIS A 747 28.94 29.29 -36.07
N GLN A 748 29.19 30.34 -35.29
CA GLN A 748 29.60 30.21 -33.90
C GLN A 748 28.36 30.18 -33.01
N TYR A 749 27.88 28.97 -32.73
CA TYR A 749 26.94 28.75 -31.65
C TYR A 749 27.62 29.07 -30.31
N HIS A 750 26.88 29.68 -29.40
CA HIS A 750 27.32 29.99 -28.05
C HIS A 750 26.11 30.04 -27.11
N THR A 751 26.27 29.44 -25.94
CA THR A 751 25.23 29.34 -24.91
C THR A 751 25.52 30.27 -23.76
N GLU A 752 24.59 31.14 -23.37
CA GLU A 752 24.80 32.16 -22.32
C GLU A 752 23.80 32.05 -21.17
N MET A 753 24.32 31.92 -19.95
CA MET A 753 23.52 31.57 -18.78
C MET A 753 23.86 32.42 -17.55
N LYS A 754 22.93 33.28 -17.08
CA LYS A 754 23.07 34.10 -15.87
C LYS A 754 22.78 33.37 -14.56
N PHE A 755 23.65 33.44 -13.58
CA PHE A 755 23.47 32.85 -12.25
C PHE A 755 23.86 33.85 -11.16
N GLN A 756 23.16 33.86 -10.05
CA GLN A 756 23.58 34.59 -8.84
C GLN A 756 24.24 33.57 -7.89
N ILE A 757 25.50 33.80 -7.53
CA ILE A 757 26.30 32.90 -6.69
C ILE A 757 26.87 33.63 -5.46
N GLU A 758 27.24 32.85 -4.45
CA GLU A 758 27.84 33.32 -3.19
C GLU A 758 28.88 32.29 -2.71
N GLY A 759 30.09 32.76 -2.41
CA GLY A 759 31.21 31.93 -1.96
C GLY A 759 31.94 31.19 -3.10
N GLN A 760 32.76 30.19 -2.75
CA GLN A 760 33.35 29.26 -3.71
C GLN A 760 32.27 28.29 -4.21
N LYS A 761 32.25 28.02 -5.52
CA LYS A 761 31.25 27.14 -6.17
C LYS A 761 31.85 26.21 -7.21
N VAL A 762 31.21 25.07 -7.46
CA VAL A 762 31.56 24.18 -8.60
C VAL A 762 30.44 24.20 -9.64
N PHE A 763 30.75 24.62 -10.87
CA PHE A 763 29.87 24.47 -12.03
C PHE A 763 29.86 23.02 -12.50
N ARG A 764 28.66 22.42 -12.63
CA ARG A 764 28.49 21.07 -13.19
C ARG A 764 27.64 21.06 -14.46
N ALA A 765 28.16 20.45 -15.52
CA ALA A 765 27.45 20.26 -16.78
C ALA A 765 27.64 18.84 -17.34
N TYR A 766 26.59 18.30 -17.94
CA TYR A 766 26.49 16.95 -18.48
C TYR A 766 26.10 17.07 -19.95
N PRO A 767 27.09 17.16 -20.87
CA PRO A 767 26.79 17.15 -22.30
C PRO A 767 26.27 15.77 -22.72
N GLN A 768 25.09 15.74 -23.32
CA GLN A 768 24.57 14.64 -24.11
C GLN A 768 24.96 14.88 -25.58
N ILE A 769 25.54 13.88 -26.24
CA ILE A 769 25.98 13.98 -27.64
C ILE A 769 25.31 12.92 -28.51
N GLU A 770 24.69 13.34 -29.61
CA GLU A 770 24.04 12.46 -30.58
C GLU A 770 24.39 12.84 -32.02
N PRO A 771 24.57 11.88 -32.95
CA PRO A 771 24.51 10.43 -32.76
C PRO A 771 25.80 9.84 -32.17
N LEU A 772 25.71 8.62 -31.62
CA LEU A 772 26.86 7.83 -31.19
C LEU A 772 27.84 7.59 -32.35
N GLY A 773 29.10 8.00 -32.18
CA GLY A 773 30.16 7.83 -33.17
C GLY A 773 31.55 8.15 -32.62
N THR A 774 32.58 8.01 -33.46
CA THR A 774 33.96 8.33 -33.07
C THR A 774 34.35 9.70 -33.61
N TYR A 775 34.49 10.68 -32.71
CA TYR A 775 34.87 12.06 -33.00
C TYR A 775 35.39 12.74 -31.73
N SER A 776 36.31 13.69 -31.88
CA SER A 776 36.79 14.50 -30.75
C SER A 776 36.13 15.87 -30.78
N ILE A 777 35.36 16.17 -29.74
CA ILE A 777 34.75 17.47 -29.50
C ILE A 777 35.39 18.03 -28.23
N GLY A 778 35.64 19.34 -28.19
CA GLY A 778 35.96 20.09 -26.99
C GLY A 778 34.89 21.13 -26.70
N CYS A 779 34.76 21.54 -25.44
CA CYS A 779 33.95 22.68 -25.04
C CYS A 779 34.86 23.75 -24.44
N LYS A 780 34.68 25.00 -24.87
CA LYS A 780 35.23 26.18 -24.22
C LYS A 780 34.18 26.75 -23.27
N ILE A 781 34.55 26.90 -22.01
CA ILE A 781 33.70 27.45 -20.95
C ILE A 781 34.33 28.74 -20.44
N GLU A 782 33.56 29.82 -20.44
CA GLU A 782 33.92 31.11 -19.84
C GLU A 782 32.89 31.49 -18.79
N ILE A 783 33.31 31.69 -17.55
CA ILE A 783 32.45 32.19 -16.46
C ILE A 783 32.86 33.62 -16.22
N VAL A 784 31.97 34.57 -16.50
CA VAL A 784 32.25 36.01 -16.46
C VAL A 784 31.34 36.74 -15.49
N ASN A 785 31.85 37.73 -14.79
CA ASN A 785 31.07 38.62 -13.92
C ASN A 785 30.14 39.50 -14.79
N ASN A 786 28.83 39.47 -14.54
CA ASN A 786 27.85 40.18 -15.37
C ASN A 786 27.99 41.72 -15.29
N LYS A 787 28.55 42.27 -14.20
CA LYS A 787 28.62 43.72 -13.97
C LYS A 787 29.81 44.41 -14.62
N ASN A 788 30.96 43.75 -14.72
CA ASN A 788 32.20 44.33 -15.26
C ASN A 788 32.79 43.55 -16.45
N GLY A 789 32.24 42.38 -16.80
CA GLY A 789 32.73 41.52 -17.88
C GLY A 789 34.01 40.75 -17.55
N GLU A 790 34.46 40.76 -16.29
CA GLU A 790 35.67 40.09 -15.83
C GLU A 790 35.52 38.56 -15.94
N ILE A 791 36.50 37.91 -16.58
CA ILE A 791 36.52 36.46 -16.74
C ILE A 791 37.02 35.83 -15.43
N LEU A 792 36.12 35.25 -14.65
CA LEU A 792 36.41 34.52 -13.42
C LEU A 792 37.03 33.15 -13.71
N VAL A 793 36.57 32.47 -14.76
CA VAL A 793 37.13 31.19 -15.22
C VAL A 793 37.09 31.13 -16.75
N GLN A 794 38.15 30.58 -17.36
CA GLN A 794 38.17 30.20 -18.77
C GLN A 794 38.91 28.87 -18.92
N LYS A 795 38.22 27.83 -19.42
CA LYS A 795 38.80 26.50 -19.68
C LYS A 795 38.36 25.98 -21.04
N THR A 796 39.24 25.24 -21.71
CA THR A 796 38.87 24.40 -22.85
C THR A 796 39.06 22.95 -22.42
N LEU A 797 37.99 22.14 -22.50
CA LEU A 797 37.96 20.76 -22.03
C LEU A 797 37.61 19.81 -23.19
N PRO A 798 38.31 18.68 -23.37
CA PRO A 798 37.86 17.64 -24.30
C PRO A 798 36.61 16.95 -23.73
N LEU A 799 35.55 16.85 -24.54
CA LEU A 799 34.33 16.13 -24.19
C LEU A 799 34.46 14.62 -24.43
N ASN A 800 35.37 14.20 -25.31
CA ASN A 800 35.52 12.79 -25.69
C ASN A 800 37.01 12.38 -25.65
N ASN A 801 37.40 11.63 -24.62
CA ASN A 801 38.81 11.30 -24.33
C ASN A 801 39.15 9.83 -24.61
N LYS A 802 38.76 9.33 -25.79
CA LYS A 802 39.04 8.00 -26.38
C LYS A 802 38.68 6.73 -25.56
N ASN A 803 38.16 6.87 -24.33
CA ASN A 803 37.93 5.78 -23.38
C ASN A 803 36.45 5.64 -22.97
N ILE A 804 35.52 5.71 -23.92
CA ILE A 804 34.10 5.37 -23.66
C ILE A 804 33.91 3.86 -23.91
N PHE A 805 34.09 3.06 -22.86
CA PHE A 805 33.67 1.65 -22.84
C PHE A 805 32.22 1.56 -22.35
N GLY A 806 31.29 1.38 -23.29
CA GLY A 806 29.84 1.33 -23.02
C GLY A 806 29.11 2.49 -23.69
N LYS A 807 27.94 2.22 -24.27
CA LYS A 807 27.17 3.17 -25.09
C LYS A 807 26.58 4.32 -24.26
N THR A 808 27.38 5.29 -23.84
CA THR A 808 26.93 6.45 -23.03
C THR A 808 27.10 7.76 -23.78
N ASN A 809 25.98 8.47 -23.98
CA ASN A 809 25.99 9.81 -24.60
C ASN A 809 26.48 10.92 -23.66
N TYR A 810 26.75 10.63 -22.38
CA TYR A 810 26.88 11.60 -21.30
C TYR A 810 28.31 11.73 -20.78
N GLY A 811 28.82 12.97 -20.72
CA GLY A 811 30.02 13.33 -19.97
C GLY A 811 29.70 14.03 -18.65
N LEU A 812 30.73 14.26 -17.82
CA LEU A 812 30.68 15.18 -16.68
C LEU A 812 31.76 16.24 -16.84
N ILE A 813 31.38 17.51 -16.71
CA ILE A 813 32.29 18.64 -16.58
C ILE A 813 32.14 19.24 -15.20
N GLU A 814 33.26 19.35 -14.47
CA GLU A 814 33.34 20.11 -13.22
C GLU A 814 34.32 21.28 -13.37
N ILE A 815 33.87 22.47 -12.98
CA ILE A 815 34.71 23.68 -12.96
C ILE A 815 34.50 24.45 -11.66
N GLU A 816 35.53 24.47 -10.81
CA GLU A 816 35.60 25.40 -9.68
C GLU A 816 35.57 26.87 -10.17
N ILE A 817 34.67 27.66 -9.60
CA ILE A 817 34.72 29.11 -9.58
C ILE A 817 35.48 29.55 -8.31
N PRO A 818 36.43 30.49 -8.41
CA PRO A 818 36.99 31.19 -7.25
C PRO A 818 35.91 31.78 -6.33
N GLU A 819 36.26 32.05 -5.08
CA GLU A 819 35.34 32.67 -4.12
C GLU A 819 34.78 34.01 -4.63
N TYR A 820 33.48 34.06 -4.91
CA TYR A 820 32.83 35.21 -5.53
C TYR A 820 31.36 35.34 -5.07
N SER A 821 30.91 36.58 -4.87
CA SER A 821 29.52 36.88 -4.50
C SER A 821 28.93 37.93 -5.43
N GLY A 822 27.97 37.50 -6.26
CA GLY A 822 27.40 38.34 -7.31
C GLY A 822 26.81 37.54 -8.46
N GLU A 823 26.47 38.24 -9.53
CA GLU A 823 25.94 37.64 -10.76
C GLU A 823 27.08 37.27 -11.71
N VAL A 824 26.99 36.08 -12.31
CA VAL A 824 27.90 35.54 -13.32
C VAL A 824 27.13 35.08 -14.56
N ILE A 825 27.70 35.27 -15.75
CA ILE A 825 27.28 34.59 -16.98
C ILE A 825 28.24 33.44 -17.23
N VAL A 826 27.72 32.22 -17.34
CA VAL A 826 28.46 31.09 -17.94
C VAL A 826 28.21 31.11 -19.44
N ARG A 827 29.28 31.15 -20.22
CA ARG A 827 29.30 30.98 -21.67
C ARG A 827 29.84 29.60 -22.00
N LEU A 828 29.11 28.82 -22.79
CA LEU A 828 29.60 27.57 -23.38
C LEU A 828 29.77 27.78 -24.88
N LYS A 829 30.78 27.10 -25.46
CA LYS A 829 31.01 27.07 -26.89
C LYS A 829 31.63 25.74 -27.29
N THR A 830 30.92 24.96 -28.09
CA THR A 830 31.45 23.71 -28.63
C THR A 830 32.45 23.97 -29.76
N VAL A 831 33.52 23.18 -29.81
CA VAL A 831 34.61 23.27 -30.79
C VAL A 831 34.98 21.85 -31.23
N ILE A 832 34.86 21.53 -32.51
CA ILE A 832 35.37 20.25 -33.06
C ILE A 832 36.90 20.28 -32.99
N THR A 833 37.52 19.24 -32.44
CA THR A 833 38.97 19.16 -32.26
C THR A 833 39.66 18.08 -33.10
N ASP A 834 38.97 16.99 -33.48
CA ASP A 834 39.56 15.91 -34.29
C ASP A 834 38.47 15.07 -35.00
N ARG A 835 38.75 14.61 -36.23
CA ARG A 835 37.81 13.86 -37.10
C ARG A 835 38.18 12.38 -37.15
N ILE A 836 37.23 11.45 -36.97
CA ILE A 836 37.52 10.00 -37.07
C ILE A 836 36.51 9.27 -37.98
N THR A 837 35.23 9.16 -37.62
CA THR A 837 34.24 8.44 -38.44
C THR A 837 32.80 8.92 -38.24
N LEU A 838 32.37 9.90 -39.05
CA LEU A 838 30.96 10.22 -39.34
C LEU A 838 30.83 10.51 -40.85
N PRO A 839 29.67 10.23 -41.48
CA PRO A 839 29.40 10.67 -42.84
C PRO A 839 29.49 12.20 -42.96
N PRO A 840 29.97 12.74 -44.10
CA PRO A 840 29.68 14.12 -44.44
C PRO A 840 28.16 14.35 -44.41
N GLU A 841 27.73 15.52 -43.95
CA GLU A 841 26.32 15.96 -43.81
C GLU A 841 25.55 15.41 -42.59
N GLN A 842 26.16 14.63 -41.70
CA GLN A 842 25.49 14.27 -40.44
C GLN A 842 25.57 15.42 -39.40
N GLU A 843 24.43 15.88 -38.91
CA GLU A 843 24.37 16.81 -37.78
C GLU A 843 24.78 16.08 -36.49
N VAL A 844 25.63 16.73 -35.68
CA VAL A 844 25.83 16.36 -34.26
C VAL A 844 25.09 17.36 -33.39
N LEU A 845 24.24 16.83 -32.51
CA LEU A 845 23.54 17.55 -31.47
C LEU A 845 24.35 17.47 -30.17
N VAL A 846 24.64 18.62 -29.57
CA VAL A 846 25.13 18.69 -28.19
C VAL A 846 24.06 19.37 -27.35
N SER A 847 23.45 18.61 -26.45
CA SER A 847 22.48 19.10 -25.46
C SER A 847 23.16 19.21 -24.10
N TRP A 848 22.97 20.32 -23.40
CA TRP A 848 23.61 20.57 -22.11
C TRP A 848 22.62 20.41 -20.95
N ASN A 849 22.78 19.32 -20.19
CA ASN A 849 22.10 19.14 -18.90
C ASN A 849 22.94 19.74 -17.77
N PHE A 850 22.31 20.39 -16.79
CA PHE A 850 23.03 21.09 -15.70
C PHE A 850 22.59 20.58 -14.33
N ALA A 851 23.53 20.01 -13.55
CA ALA A 851 23.29 19.63 -12.16
C ALA A 851 23.82 20.67 -11.16
N ASN A 852 23.63 21.95 -11.50
CA ASN A 852 23.69 23.10 -10.59
C ASN A 852 25.09 23.61 -10.21
N PHE A 853 25.09 24.59 -9.29
CA PHE A 853 26.25 25.09 -8.57
C PHE A 853 26.24 24.55 -7.14
N ALA A 854 27.17 23.64 -6.84
CA ALA A 854 27.45 23.17 -5.48
C ALA A 854 28.23 24.25 -4.71
#